data_AF-A0A3D0LC18-F1
#
_entry.id   AF-A0A3D0LC18-F1
#
_cell.length_a   1.000
_cell.length_b   1.000
_cell.length_c   1.000
_cell.angle_alpha   90.00
_cell.angle_beta   90.00
_cell.angle_gamma   90.00
#
_symmetry.space_group_name_H-M   'P 1'
#
loop_
_entity.id
_entity.type
_entity.pdbx_description
1 polymer ?
#
loop_
_entity_poly.entity_id
_entity_poly.type
_entity_poly.pdbx_seq_one_letter_code
_entity_poly.pdbx_strand_id
1 'polypeptide(L)'
;MLDKTMYFLYFEMKNFLTVGSVDPRYGAGQTEIEKSLSDDEKKTILAEEQKKYNESIDKRPTVGLSKTVRRSPEEEAAADEINKRFIRDLVGNGSRKAILEGLKSAQLISVYGEYLNGIDYKKNYDNLPEDTRLREKKATYLTSYNNAGIANLIASAKGAVDANIKMLLQPEENDEYGIGKILFDNLKYNKQMKMSTYFKSMGFTEYEKRVYCKRNNCNENETVYDVFKRRLEDEDAEIINSDTIRERVKKDYIKEYTSSILDEANASPKLFFQSHYTEDITMDEFMDMLKFNEVEKAAFLKQFKTPSNNPDEPFIYAKKGDSALGMFYNALNADKEALAEIKQNKIDRGERPEDAEIISPDDVVTYMQGVLESEADRFAFSRYKYKDTISIEKFLGSIGYKKDEVDHFIKERNITRDVPAISVMRMEYIKTLDAQQLANVKEEDVEKFASDFMENERNRLKSMGRPKVYINLSMAMREEFHDSLKTKEEKEIHKYGIAMVANEGVKPKTDPKKEPDKYYAKWVKEKADPYLAENFYNGLAQNFVPINEKLLSGKPLESIKNKDIQRYYDSNVVNTDTALLRGLIDKLEATKGGYGTGHKDTVKFTEMLKALKDYEYKLSYGDMNGIMDLKNTVITKCKKYVEDRESVRRANYGNDRFDVASTALYSLMSTEDFTRWAHAVNGKRSSDKLTWDRLATKQVQFLTTQQAKEEDLQNASSQSRVAKPKSYEAGFVRFEKLVGRIPQFDDKFDGVFSRDDYAEKFKPIDDNERFVQIGPSVTKRNLSDQDFTAIVFAALHTPEVLASDTRLRNHFELKMLAIGKDLTTELAKDDVPLKGERNIQVLADGRDAAINAMNEYAAGNKIPLAHILASGIRNVTAAARSMEKISDDIYMHAEMGVRIMEMINRDEQLKREVEANYDQGQNFKDDFDFVKNVKAMAEIHIKANNAEKFIAREVAKNPSGRYDAKTKEALVTDILVQQLVEDSAVKYNEKHKATASYKANEKKNAADYNKAKMALVKKGLENNLSEAEYKAEMNKIEDERKFNHTLLSINRSNPVANSLGDKKNMDALRESVKKMVKDSGISKKSMKDIAKELKSPKFINKVAALSQQTREQRDKEVAEKRAAAQKEAAKKAAANAKKSAAKK
;
A
#
# COMPACT_ATOMS: atom_id res chain seq x y z
N MET A 1 -16.54 9.58 15.30
CA MET A 1 -17.90 9.17 14.90
C MET A 1 -18.15 7.70 15.21
N LEU A 2 -17.33 6.77 14.69
CA LEU A 2 -17.49 5.32 14.92
C LEU A 2 -17.80 4.91 16.37
N ASP A 3 -17.01 5.33 17.37
CA ASP A 3 -17.27 5.00 18.78
C ASP A 3 -18.65 5.51 19.26
N LYS A 4 -19.10 6.67 18.76
CA LYS A 4 -20.42 7.22 19.08
C LYS A 4 -21.52 6.35 18.46
N THR A 5 -21.33 5.89 17.23
CA THR A 5 -22.26 4.98 16.56
C THR A 5 -22.32 3.61 17.23
N MET A 6 -21.18 3.05 17.63
CA MET A 6 -21.14 1.81 18.40
C MET A 6 -21.80 1.97 19.77
N TYR A 7 -21.57 3.10 20.45
CA TYR A 7 -22.24 3.40 21.72
C TYR A 7 -23.75 3.48 21.52
N PHE A 8 -24.20 4.16 20.47
CA PHE A 8 -25.61 4.28 20.15
C PHE A 8 -26.25 2.94 19.79
N LEU A 9 -25.56 2.09 19.02
CA LEU A 9 -26.03 0.73 18.73
C LEU A 9 -26.11 -0.13 20.00
N TYR A 10 -25.11 -0.07 20.88
CA TYR A 10 -25.15 -0.77 22.16
C TYR A 10 -26.30 -0.30 23.05
N PHE A 11 -26.58 1.01 23.02
CA PHE A 11 -27.74 1.59 23.68
C PHE A 11 -29.06 1.04 23.07
N GLU A 12 -29.17 1.00 21.75
CA GLU A 12 -30.33 0.44 21.05
C GLU A 12 -30.49 -1.08 21.27
N MET A 13 -29.39 -1.84 21.36
CA MET A 13 -29.41 -3.25 21.76
C MET A 13 -29.95 -3.42 23.17
N LYS A 14 -29.47 -2.62 24.13
CA LYS A 14 -29.97 -2.62 25.51
C LYS A 14 -31.47 -2.30 25.53
N ASN A 15 -31.87 -1.28 24.78
CA ASN A 15 -33.26 -0.88 24.64
C ASN A 15 -34.11 -2.03 24.12
N PHE A 16 -33.76 -2.59 22.96
CA PHE A 16 -34.46 -3.71 22.34
C PHE A 16 -34.66 -4.89 23.31
N LEU A 17 -33.63 -5.22 24.10
CA LEU A 17 -33.70 -6.29 25.10
C LEU A 17 -34.56 -5.95 26.33
N THR A 18 -34.62 -4.66 26.69
CA THR A 18 -35.41 -4.19 27.83
C THR A 18 -36.91 -4.16 27.50
N VAL A 19 -37.28 -3.66 26.31
CA VAL A 19 -38.69 -3.57 25.85
C VAL A 19 -39.18 -4.77 25.05
N GLY A 20 -38.29 -5.66 24.60
CA GLY A 20 -38.63 -6.86 23.82
C GLY A 20 -39.41 -7.91 24.61
N SER A 21 -39.97 -8.89 23.91
CA SER A 21 -40.76 -9.97 24.52
C SER A 21 -40.00 -10.68 25.63
N VAL A 22 -40.74 -11.13 26.65
CA VAL A 22 -40.16 -11.84 27.81
C VAL A 22 -39.38 -13.08 27.36
N ASP A 23 -39.90 -13.78 26.35
CA ASP A 23 -39.26 -14.91 25.69
C ASP A 23 -39.64 -14.90 24.18
N PRO A 24 -38.69 -15.17 23.25
CA PRO A 24 -38.95 -15.13 21.81
C PRO A 24 -40.05 -16.06 21.31
N ARG A 25 -40.37 -17.12 22.06
CA ARG A 25 -41.50 -18.03 21.77
C ARG A 25 -42.86 -17.35 21.93
N TYR A 26 -42.91 -16.19 22.59
CA TYR A 26 -44.12 -15.43 22.88
C TYR A 26 -44.02 -13.99 22.36
N GLY A 27 -43.76 -13.83 21.06
CA GLY A 27 -43.49 -12.53 20.40
C GLY A 27 -44.52 -11.41 20.62
N ALA A 28 -45.71 -11.73 21.14
CA ALA A 28 -46.73 -10.76 21.59
C ALA A 28 -47.52 -11.24 22.82
N GLY A 29 -46.99 -12.21 23.59
CA GLY A 29 -47.79 -12.92 24.62
C GLY A 29 -48.93 -13.76 24.04
N GLN A 30 -48.85 -14.11 22.75
CA GLN A 30 -49.84 -14.92 22.04
C GLN A 30 -49.31 -16.35 21.88
N THR A 31 -50.21 -17.33 22.08
CA THR A 31 -49.97 -18.75 21.82
C THR A 31 -50.98 -19.20 20.77
N GLU A 32 -50.50 -19.82 19.69
CA GLU A 32 -51.38 -20.47 18.72
C GLU A 32 -51.82 -21.84 19.26
N ILE A 33 -53.13 -22.08 19.29
CA ILE A 33 -53.71 -23.35 19.73
C ILE A 33 -54.53 -23.92 18.58
N GLU A 34 -54.31 -25.19 18.28
CA GLU A 34 -54.99 -25.87 17.18
C GLU A 34 -56.50 -25.95 17.44
N LYS A 35 -57.32 -25.56 16.45
CA LYS A 35 -58.78 -25.49 16.61
C LYS A 35 -59.43 -26.85 16.91
N SER A 36 -58.78 -27.94 16.51
CA SER A 36 -59.23 -29.33 16.64
C SER A 36 -59.11 -29.90 18.05
N LEU A 37 -58.37 -29.24 18.96
CA LEU A 37 -58.16 -29.72 20.32
C LEU A 37 -59.41 -29.54 21.19
N SER A 38 -59.62 -30.46 22.14
CA SER A 38 -60.69 -30.35 23.14
C SER A 38 -60.44 -29.21 24.12
N ASP A 39 -61.48 -28.68 24.75
CA ASP A 39 -61.33 -27.52 25.65
C ASP A 39 -60.45 -27.82 26.88
N ASP A 40 -60.40 -29.07 27.34
CA ASP A 40 -59.52 -29.49 28.43
C ASP A 40 -58.05 -29.58 28.00
N GLU A 41 -57.77 -30.01 26.76
CA GLU A 41 -56.43 -29.96 26.17
C GLU A 41 -55.98 -28.52 25.96
N LYS A 42 -56.88 -27.64 25.47
CA LYS A 42 -56.60 -26.20 25.32
C LYS A 42 -56.24 -25.55 26.66
N LYS A 43 -57.00 -25.84 27.73
CA LYS A 43 -56.72 -25.33 29.08
C LYS A 43 -55.39 -25.84 29.62
N THR A 44 -55.08 -27.10 29.40
CA THR A 44 -53.81 -27.71 29.84
C THR A 44 -52.63 -27.04 29.14
N ILE A 45 -52.71 -26.86 27.81
CA ILE A 45 -51.70 -26.15 27.02
C ILE A 45 -51.56 -24.70 27.51
N LEU A 46 -52.66 -23.98 27.71
CA LEU A 46 -52.62 -22.60 28.23
C LEU A 46 -51.96 -22.51 29.61
N ALA A 47 -52.26 -23.43 30.52
CA ALA A 47 -51.65 -23.46 31.85
C ALA A 47 -50.14 -23.76 31.78
N GLU A 48 -49.73 -24.69 30.92
CA GLU A 48 -48.31 -25.00 30.68
C GLU A 48 -47.57 -23.83 30.04
N GLU A 49 -48.16 -23.17 29.03
CA GLU A 49 -47.59 -22.00 28.38
C GLU A 49 -47.51 -20.80 29.33
N GLN A 50 -48.53 -20.58 30.17
CA GLN A 50 -48.50 -19.56 31.21
C GLN A 50 -47.41 -19.85 32.26
N LYS A 51 -47.21 -21.12 32.64
CA LYS A 51 -46.13 -21.53 33.54
C LYS A 51 -44.76 -21.23 32.92
N LYS A 52 -44.53 -21.63 31.67
CA LYS A 52 -43.29 -21.33 30.93
C LYS A 52 -43.06 -19.82 30.81
N TYR A 53 -44.12 -19.04 30.56
CA TYR A 53 -44.06 -17.58 30.53
C TYR A 53 -43.63 -17.01 31.89
N ASN A 54 -44.23 -17.44 33.00
CA ASN A 54 -43.85 -16.98 34.34
C ASN A 54 -42.40 -17.36 34.69
N GLU A 55 -41.97 -18.59 34.37
CA GLU A 55 -40.58 -19.03 34.55
C GLU A 55 -39.61 -18.16 33.73
N SER A 56 -40.02 -17.71 32.55
CA SER A 56 -39.23 -16.82 31.71
C SER A 56 -39.10 -15.41 32.31
N ILE A 57 -40.16 -14.86 32.92
CA ILE A 57 -40.12 -13.60 33.68
C ILE A 57 -39.10 -13.68 34.82
N ASP A 58 -39.11 -14.78 35.58
CA ASP A 58 -38.22 -14.96 36.72
C ASP A 58 -36.75 -15.17 36.35
N LYS A 59 -36.46 -15.55 35.10
CA LYS A 59 -35.11 -15.62 34.55
C LYS A 59 -34.55 -14.27 34.08
N ARG A 60 -35.38 -13.26 33.81
CA ARG A 60 -34.90 -11.94 33.34
C ARG A 60 -33.93 -11.25 34.32
N PRO A 61 -34.19 -11.23 35.65
CA PRO A 61 -33.27 -10.61 36.60
C PRO A 61 -31.90 -11.27 36.66
N THR A 62 -31.78 -12.58 36.38
CA THR A 62 -30.49 -13.28 36.44
C THR A 62 -29.52 -12.82 35.35
N VAL A 63 -30.02 -12.16 34.30
CA VAL A 63 -29.23 -11.60 33.20
C VAL A 63 -29.20 -10.07 33.22
N GLY A 64 -29.65 -9.44 34.31
CA GLY A 64 -29.64 -7.98 34.50
C GLY A 64 -30.80 -7.23 33.83
N LEU A 65 -31.87 -7.93 33.42
CA LEU A 65 -33.07 -7.32 32.84
C LEU A 65 -34.19 -7.17 33.89
N SER A 66 -35.04 -6.16 33.73
CA SER A 66 -36.24 -5.98 34.56
C SER A 66 -37.25 -7.12 34.33
N LYS A 67 -38.01 -7.47 35.38
CA LYS A 67 -39.18 -8.35 35.26
C LYS A 67 -40.28 -7.76 34.38
N THR A 68 -40.29 -6.43 34.19
CA THR A 68 -41.22 -5.73 33.32
C THR A 68 -40.55 -5.31 32.02
N VAL A 69 -41.33 -5.28 30.94
CA VAL A 69 -40.89 -4.74 29.64
C VAL A 69 -41.06 -3.22 29.51
N ARG A 70 -41.56 -2.55 30.55
CA ARG A 70 -41.76 -1.09 30.56
C ARG A 70 -40.49 -0.37 31.01
N ARG A 71 -40.17 0.74 30.33
CA ARG A 71 -39.14 1.70 30.78
C ARG A 71 -39.69 2.55 31.92
N SER A 72 -38.80 2.99 32.80
CA SER A 72 -39.10 4.08 33.73
C SER A 72 -39.12 5.44 32.99
N PRO A 73 -39.83 6.46 33.51
CA PRO A 73 -39.82 7.81 32.94
C PRO A 73 -38.40 8.40 32.79
N GLU A 74 -37.50 8.10 33.73
CA GLU A 74 -36.11 8.55 33.69
C GLU A 74 -35.31 7.88 32.55
N GLU A 75 -35.55 6.60 32.30
CA GLU A 75 -34.93 5.86 31.18
C GLU A 75 -35.44 6.36 29.82
N GLU A 76 -36.73 6.72 29.74
CA GLU A 76 -37.33 7.30 28.55
C GLU A 76 -36.72 8.67 28.25
N ALA A 77 -36.64 9.56 29.24
CA ALA A 77 -36.00 10.87 29.10
C ALA A 77 -34.50 10.76 28.73
N ALA A 78 -33.77 9.80 29.33
CA ALA A 78 -32.37 9.54 29.00
C ALA A 78 -32.21 9.02 27.56
N ALA A 79 -33.14 8.16 27.09
CA ALA A 79 -33.14 7.66 25.73
C ALA A 79 -33.31 8.79 24.72
N ASP A 80 -34.25 9.70 24.98
CA ASP A 80 -34.50 10.85 24.11
C ASP A 80 -33.28 11.78 24.02
N GLU A 81 -32.60 12.04 25.13
CA GLU A 81 -31.38 12.87 25.15
C GLU A 81 -30.20 12.20 24.43
N ILE A 82 -30.02 10.88 24.58
CA ILE A 82 -28.98 10.13 23.86
C ILE A 82 -29.27 10.14 22.36
N ASN A 83 -30.52 9.89 21.96
CA ASN A 83 -30.99 9.98 20.57
C ASN A 83 -30.69 11.38 19.99
N LYS A 84 -31.07 12.44 20.72
CA LYS A 84 -30.83 13.85 20.36
C LYS A 84 -29.35 14.12 20.10
N ARG A 85 -28.47 13.70 21.01
CA ARG A 85 -27.02 13.93 20.90
C ARG A 85 -26.39 13.15 19.75
N PHE A 86 -26.72 11.88 19.62
CA PHE A 86 -26.18 11.03 18.56
C PHE A 86 -26.52 11.60 17.17
N ILE A 87 -27.76 12.02 16.96
CA ILE A 87 -28.20 12.55 15.67
C ILE A 87 -27.57 13.90 15.37
N ARG A 88 -27.45 14.79 16.37
CA ARG A 88 -26.70 16.05 16.19
C ARG A 88 -25.24 15.80 15.82
N ASP A 89 -24.60 14.80 16.44
CA ASP A 89 -23.23 14.41 16.12
C ASP A 89 -23.10 13.79 14.72
N LEU A 90 -24.08 13.00 14.29
CA LEU A 90 -24.16 12.38 12.97
C LEU A 90 -24.34 13.44 11.87
N VAL A 91 -25.22 14.42 12.11
CA VAL A 91 -25.48 15.53 11.18
C VAL A 91 -24.33 16.54 11.17
N GLY A 92 -23.63 16.68 12.30
CA GLY A 92 -22.48 17.57 12.44
C GLY A 92 -22.87 19.03 12.16
N ASN A 93 -22.30 19.61 11.11
CA ASN A 93 -22.59 20.98 10.69
C ASN A 93 -23.74 21.09 9.67
N GLY A 94 -24.43 19.98 9.35
CA GLY A 94 -25.49 19.95 8.34
C GLY A 94 -25.00 19.83 6.89
N SER A 95 -23.69 19.74 6.66
CA SER A 95 -23.14 19.52 5.32
C SER A 95 -23.30 18.06 4.87
N ARG A 96 -23.48 17.87 3.56
CA ARG A 96 -23.73 16.55 2.95
C ARG A 96 -22.62 15.59 3.31
N LYS A 97 -21.38 16.09 3.27
CA LYS A 97 -20.18 15.34 3.63
C LYS A 97 -20.22 14.84 5.08
N ALA A 98 -20.54 15.70 6.04
CA ALA A 98 -20.58 15.30 7.46
C ALA A 98 -21.63 14.21 7.68
N ILE A 99 -22.83 14.38 7.10
CA ILE A 99 -23.91 13.40 7.19
C ILE A 99 -23.50 12.07 6.54
N LEU A 100 -22.96 12.10 5.31
CA LEU A 100 -22.48 10.90 4.62
C LEU A 100 -21.35 10.19 5.38
N GLU A 101 -20.41 10.90 6.00
CA GLU A 101 -19.36 10.29 6.85
C GLU A 101 -19.95 9.64 8.12
N GLY A 102 -20.99 10.24 8.70
CA GLY A 102 -21.78 9.64 9.76
C GLY A 102 -22.46 8.35 9.33
N LEU A 103 -23.11 8.36 8.17
CA LEU A 103 -23.77 7.19 7.58
C LEU A 103 -22.75 6.10 7.22
N LYS A 104 -21.58 6.44 6.67
CA LYS A 104 -20.48 5.50 6.44
C LYS A 104 -20.08 4.77 7.71
N SER A 105 -19.98 5.49 8.82
CA SER A 105 -19.64 4.88 10.12
C SER A 105 -20.71 3.88 10.57
N ALA A 106 -21.99 4.20 10.37
CA ALA A 106 -23.10 3.29 10.68
C ALA A 106 -23.12 2.05 9.77
N GLN A 107 -22.93 2.25 8.47
CA GLN A 107 -22.87 1.15 7.50
C GLN A 107 -21.66 0.24 7.73
N LEU A 108 -20.50 0.77 8.10
CA LEU A 108 -19.33 -0.05 8.45
C LEU A 108 -19.64 -1.02 9.58
N ILE A 109 -20.36 -0.56 10.61
CA ILE A 109 -20.74 -1.40 11.74
C ILE A 109 -21.75 -2.46 11.32
N SER A 110 -22.69 -2.12 10.43
CA SER A 110 -23.60 -3.11 9.82
C SER A 110 -22.82 -4.23 9.15
N VAL A 111 -21.87 -3.88 8.30
CA VAL A 111 -21.04 -4.83 7.57
C VAL A 111 -20.16 -5.66 8.52
N TYR A 112 -19.65 -5.05 9.58
CA TYR A 112 -18.98 -5.79 10.64
C TYR A 112 -19.93 -6.79 11.34
N GLY A 113 -21.20 -6.43 11.52
CA GLY A 113 -22.26 -7.35 11.99
C GLY A 113 -22.50 -8.52 11.03
N GLU A 114 -22.46 -8.29 9.71
CA GLU A 114 -22.49 -9.36 8.69
C GLU A 114 -21.32 -10.32 8.90
N TYR A 115 -20.10 -9.81 9.07
CA TYR A 115 -18.92 -10.64 9.34
C TYR A 115 -19.06 -11.48 10.63
N LEU A 116 -19.59 -10.90 11.72
CA LEU A 116 -19.85 -11.64 12.96
C LEU A 116 -20.90 -12.76 12.76
N ASN A 117 -21.95 -12.51 11.97
CA ASN A 117 -22.92 -13.54 11.58
C ASN A 117 -22.25 -14.70 10.84
N GLY A 118 -21.27 -14.39 9.98
CA GLY A 118 -20.46 -15.40 9.28
C GLY A 118 -19.65 -16.28 10.23
N ILE A 119 -19.07 -15.69 11.28
CA ILE A 119 -18.31 -16.42 12.31
C ILE A 119 -19.24 -17.38 13.06
N ASP A 120 -20.41 -16.88 13.48
CA ASP A 120 -21.41 -17.70 14.19
C ASP A 120 -21.93 -18.83 13.30
N TYR A 121 -22.16 -18.58 12.01
CA TYR A 121 -22.50 -19.60 11.02
C TYR A 121 -21.42 -20.68 10.93
N LYS A 122 -20.15 -20.28 10.72
CA LYS A 122 -19.04 -21.23 10.58
C LYS A 122 -18.88 -22.08 11.84
N LYS A 123 -19.00 -21.48 13.02
CA LYS A 123 -18.98 -22.18 14.30
C LYS A 123 -20.12 -23.20 14.40
N ASN A 124 -21.36 -22.82 14.07
CA ASN A 124 -22.50 -23.74 14.08
C ASN A 124 -22.35 -24.86 13.04
N TYR A 125 -21.81 -24.56 11.87
CA TYR A 125 -21.51 -25.53 10.82
C TYR A 125 -20.49 -26.57 11.30
N ASP A 126 -19.37 -26.11 11.87
CA ASP A 126 -18.28 -26.96 12.36
C ASP A 126 -18.71 -27.84 13.54
N ASN A 127 -19.61 -27.34 14.40
CA ASN A 127 -20.15 -28.09 15.53
C ASN A 127 -21.14 -29.20 15.13
N LEU A 128 -21.68 -29.17 13.91
CA LEU A 128 -22.49 -30.26 13.38
C LEU A 128 -21.58 -31.37 12.81
N PRO A 129 -21.85 -32.66 13.08
CA PRO A 129 -21.10 -33.78 12.47
C PRO A 129 -21.04 -33.69 10.95
N GLU A 130 -19.94 -34.13 10.33
CA GLU A 130 -19.74 -34.01 8.88
C GLU A 130 -20.81 -34.75 8.05
N ASP A 131 -21.29 -35.89 8.55
CA ASP A 131 -22.34 -36.72 7.97
C ASP A 131 -23.75 -36.19 8.24
N THR A 132 -23.89 -35.03 8.88
CA THR A 132 -25.19 -34.45 9.20
C THR A 132 -25.98 -34.16 7.92
N ARG A 133 -27.08 -34.89 7.73
CA ARG A 133 -28.04 -34.59 6.67
C ARG A 133 -28.54 -33.15 6.79
N LEU A 134 -28.46 -32.40 5.68
CA LEU A 134 -28.80 -30.97 5.60
C LEU A 134 -27.98 -30.07 6.55
N ARG A 135 -26.69 -30.38 6.74
CA ARG A 135 -25.76 -29.66 7.64
C ARG A 135 -25.81 -28.15 7.46
N GLU A 136 -25.70 -27.65 6.23
CA GLU A 136 -25.76 -26.21 5.93
C GLU A 136 -27.09 -25.59 6.38
N LYS A 137 -28.22 -26.17 5.98
CA LYS A 137 -29.57 -25.70 6.35
C LYS A 137 -29.75 -25.63 7.88
N LYS A 138 -29.23 -26.63 8.60
CA LYS A 138 -29.24 -26.68 10.07
C LYS A 138 -28.35 -25.60 10.71
N ALA A 139 -27.14 -25.39 10.21
CA ALA A 139 -26.24 -24.34 10.69
C ALA A 139 -26.81 -22.94 10.44
N THR A 140 -27.39 -22.73 9.27
CA THR A 140 -28.12 -21.51 8.87
C THR A 140 -29.27 -21.22 9.84
N TYR A 141 -30.06 -22.24 10.21
CA TYR A 141 -31.15 -22.10 11.18
C TYR A 141 -30.65 -21.69 12.57
N LEU A 142 -29.67 -22.41 13.12
CA LEU A 142 -29.13 -22.13 14.45
C LEU A 142 -28.53 -20.73 14.55
N THR A 143 -27.99 -20.21 13.45
CA THR A 143 -27.42 -18.86 13.39
C THR A 143 -28.51 -17.80 13.31
N SER A 144 -29.44 -17.94 12.35
CA SER A 144 -30.44 -16.92 12.05
C SER A 144 -31.51 -16.78 13.13
N TYR A 145 -31.87 -17.87 13.81
CA TYR A 145 -32.87 -17.87 14.87
C TYR A 145 -32.29 -17.74 16.30
N ASN A 146 -30.97 -17.59 16.44
CA ASN A 146 -30.36 -17.27 17.73
C ASN A 146 -30.55 -15.79 18.06
N ASN A 147 -31.74 -15.42 18.55
CA ASN A 147 -32.11 -14.04 18.88
C ASN A 147 -31.22 -13.37 19.93
N ALA A 148 -30.45 -14.15 20.70
CA ALA A 148 -29.49 -13.65 21.68
C ALA A 148 -28.07 -13.50 21.13
N GLY A 149 -27.81 -13.91 19.88
CA GLY A 149 -26.51 -13.78 19.22
C GLY A 149 -26.15 -12.32 18.96
N ILE A 150 -24.86 -11.98 19.12
CA ILE A 150 -24.39 -10.60 19.01
C ILE A 150 -24.72 -9.97 17.65
N ALA A 151 -24.66 -10.76 16.57
CA ALA A 151 -24.92 -10.28 15.23
C ALA A 151 -26.41 -9.98 14.99
N ASN A 152 -27.32 -10.79 15.53
CA ASN A 152 -28.76 -10.50 15.50
C ASN A 152 -29.12 -9.26 16.33
N LEU A 153 -28.47 -9.09 17.49
CA LEU A 153 -28.65 -7.88 18.29
C LEU A 153 -28.15 -6.62 17.55
N ILE A 154 -26.99 -6.69 16.88
CA ILE A 154 -26.48 -5.60 16.04
C ILE A 154 -27.44 -5.30 14.88
N ALA A 155 -27.98 -6.33 14.23
CA ALA A 155 -28.94 -6.16 13.12
C ALA A 155 -30.23 -5.48 13.58
N SER A 156 -30.80 -5.91 14.73
CA SER A 156 -31.99 -5.27 15.32
C SER A 156 -31.73 -3.81 15.70
N ALA A 157 -30.60 -3.54 16.35
CA ALA A 157 -30.22 -2.18 16.71
C ALA A 157 -29.99 -1.31 15.47
N LYS A 158 -29.36 -1.84 14.42
CA LYS A 158 -29.22 -1.14 13.13
C LYS A 158 -30.58 -0.75 12.56
N GLY A 159 -31.56 -1.65 12.57
CA GLY A 159 -32.92 -1.34 12.12
C GLY A 159 -33.50 -0.13 12.84
N ALA A 160 -33.31 -0.05 14.16
CA ALA A 160 -33.72 1.10 14.96
C ALA A 160 -32.90 2.37 14.63
N VAL A 161 -31.57 2.25 14.46
CA VAL A 161 -30.71 3.36 14.05
C VAL A 161 -31.11 3.93 12.69
N ASP A 162 -31.35 3.08 11.69
CA ASP A 162 -31.78 3.50 10.35
C ASP A 162 -33.15 4.18 10.39
N ALA A 163 -34.09 3.63 11.17
CA ALA A 163 -35.40 4.22 11.38
C ALA A 163 -35.28 5.61 12.03
N ASN A 164 -34.48 5.74 13.10
CA ASN A 164 -34.22 7.01 13.78
C ASN A 164 -33.52 8.02 12.86
N ILE A 165 -32.53 7.59 12.09
CA ILE A 165 -31.86 8.45 11.09
C ILE A 165 -32.86 8.92 10.04
N LYS A 166 -33.68 8.03 9.48
CA LYS A 166 -34.67 8.39 8.46
C LYS A 166 -35.72 9.36 9.02
N MET A 167 -36.26 9.06 10.19
CA MET A 167 -37.27 9.88 10.87
C MET A 167 -36.71 11.28 11.20
N LEU A 168 -35.48 11.37 11.70
CA LEU A 168 -34.93 12.62 12.23
C LEU A 168 -34.19 13.46 11.17
N LEU A 169 -33.77 12.85 10.05
CA LEU A 169 -33.34 13.59 8.86
C LEU A 169 -34.52 14.17 8.07
N GLN A 170 -35.74 13.67 8.28
CA GLN A 170 -36.98 14.24 7.74
C GLN A 170 -37.74 15.00 8.84
N PRO A 171 -37.22 16.14 9.34
CA PRO A 171 -37.75 16.78 10.53
C PRO A 171 -39.23 17.11 10.36
N GLU A 172 -39.99 16.82 11.41
CA GLU A 172 -41.39 17.21 11.57
C GLU A 172 -41.54 18.73 11.54
N GLU A 173 -42.78 19.23 11.38
CA GLU A 173 -43.05 20.67 11.26
C GLU A 173 -42.57 21.50 12.47
N ASN A 174 -42.41 20.88 13.63
CA ASN A 174 -41.92 21.50 14.87
C ASN A 174 -40.38 21.46 15.03
N ASP A 175 -39.63 20.73 14.18
CA ASP A 175 -38.17 20.53 14.24
C ASP A 175 -37.63 20.40 15.68
N GLU A 176 -38.21 19.49 16.47
CA GLU A 176 -37.95 19.38 17.92
C GLU A 176 -36.45 19.24 18.25
N TYR A 177 -35.70 18.62 17.35
CA TYR A 177 -34.27 18.31 17.49
C TYR A 177 -33.36 19.43 16.95
N GLY A 178 -33.93 20.44 16.27
CA GLY A 178 -33.22 21.55 15.63
C GLY A 178 -32.37 21.13 14.42
N ILE A 179 -32.61 19.95 13.86
CA ILE A 179 -31.85 19.39 12.74
C ILE A 179 -32.19 20.16 11.46
N GLY A 180 -33.47 20.43 11.20
CA GLY A 180 -33.91 21.21 10.05
C GLY A 180 -33.26 22.60 10.02
N LYS A 181 -33.15 23.24 11.19
CA LYS A 181 -32.42 24.50 11.35
C LYS A 181 -30.93 24.37 11.02
N ILE A 182 -30.24 23.34 11.51
CA ILE A 182 -28.80 23.13 11.20
C ILE A 182 -28.59 22.94 9.69
N LEU A 183 -29.43 22.13 9.04
CA LEU A 183 -29.37 21.88 7.60
C LEU A 183 -29.59 23.17 6.80
N PHE A 184 -30.61 23.94 7.15
CA PHE A 184 -30.97 25.18 6.45
C PHE A 184 -29.97 26.32 6.71
N ASP A 185 -29.45 26.45 7.93
CA ASP A 185 -28.40 27.43 8.24
C ASP A 185 -27.13 27.14 7.41
N ASN A 186 -26.82 25.87 7.15
CA ASN A 186 -25.70 25.47 6.29
C ASN A 186 -25.90 25.83 4.80
N LEU A 187 -27.14 25.88 4.30
CA LEU A 187 -27.45 26.34 2.95
C LEU A 187 -27.02 27.81 2.74
N LYS A 188 -27.00 28.62 3.81
CA LYS A 188 -26.71 30.07 3.74
C LYS A 188 -27.65 30.80 2.76
N TYR A 189 -28.93 30.43 2.82
CA TYR A 189 -29.95 30.97 1.94
C TYR A 189 -30.02 32.50 1.98
N ASN A 190 -30.16 33.10 0.81
CA ASN A 190 -30.51 34.51 0.63
C ASN A 190 -31.35 34.65 -0.66
N LYS A 191 -32.05 35.78 -0.80
CA LYS A 191 -32.99 36.00 -1.92
C LYS A 191 -32.33 35.99 -3.31
N GLN A 192 -31.01 36.21 -3.40
CA GLN A 192 -30.27 36.22 -4.65
C GLN A 192 -29.70 34.85 -5.03
N MET A 193 -29.86 33.84 -4.16
CA MET A 193 -29.39 32.48 -4.42
C MET A 193 -30.02 31.94 -5.70
N LYS A 194 -29.18 31.46 -6.62
CA LYS A 194 -29.60 30.81 -7.87
C LYS A 194 -29.95 29.34 -7.65
N MET A 195 -30.87 28.82 -8.46
CA MET A 195 -31.20 27.38 -8.46
C MET A 195 -29.96 26.51 -8.66
N SER A 196 -29.01 26.90 -9.52
CA SER A 196 -27.71 26.22 -9.66
C SER A 196 -26.92 26.09 -8.35
N THR A 197 -26.91 27.14 -7.51
CA THR A 197 -26.25 27.12 -6.20
C THR A 197 -27.01 26.24 -5.22
N TYR A 198 -28.34 26.29 -5.26
CA TYR A 198 -29.24 25.46 -4.46
C TYR A 198 -29.04 23.98 -4.77
N PHE A 199 -29.05 23.56 -6.03
CA PHE A 199 -28.78 22.19 -6.45
C PHE A 199 -27.37 21.73 -6.08
N LYS A 200 -26.36 22.58 -6.28
CA LYS A 200 -24.99 22.28 -5.88
C LYS A 200 -24.87 22.04 -4.38
N SER A 201 -25.58 22.83 -3.56
CA SER A 201 -25.60 22.63 -2.11
C SER A 201 -26.25 21.32 -1.71
N MET A 202 -27.26 20.87 -2.47
CA MET A 202 -27.87 19.57 -2.25
C MET A 202 -26.99 18.40 -2.69
N GLY A 203 -26.09 18.63 -3.65
CA GLY A 203 -25.30 17.57 -4.27
C GLY A 203 -26.06 16.83 -5.38
N PHE A 204 -27.06 17.48 -5.99
CA PHE A 204 -27.81 16.90 -7.10
C PHE A 204 -26.92 16.61 -8.31
N THR A 205 -27.09 15.41 -8.85
CA THR A 205 -26.64 15.01 -10.17
C THR A 205 -27.36 15.80 -11.26
N GLU A 206 -26.82 15.82 -12.48
CA GLU A 206 -27.49 16.44 -13.63
C GLU A 206 -28.89 15.85 -13.88
N TYR A 207 -29.07 14.56 -13.61
CA TYR A 207 -30.36 13.90 -13.67
C TYR A 207 -31.34 14.48 -12.64
N GLU A 208 -30.97 14.49 -11.35
CA GLU A 208 -31.83 15.01 -10.27
C GLU A 208 -32.19 16.48 -10.50
N LYS A 209 -31.27 17.30 -11.02
CA LYS A 209 -31.53 18.70 -11.40
C LYS A 209 -32.63 18.79 -12.46
N ARG A 210 -32.55 18.00 -13.53
CA ARG A 210 -33.55 18.00 -14.62
C ARG A 210 -34.93 17.61 -14.10
N VAL A 211 -35.01 16.51 -13.34
CA VAL A 211 -36.27 16.04 -12.74
C VAL A 211 -36.87 17.10 -11.82
N TYR A 212 -36.04 17.68 -10.94
CA TYR A 212 -36.49 18.73 -10.04
C TYR A 212 -37.01 19.96 -10.80
N CYS A 213 -36.28 20.42 -11.83
CA CYS A 213 -36.65 21.58 -12.64
C CYS A 213 -37.95 21.35 -13.41
N LYS A 214 -38.14 20.16 -13.97
CA LYS A 214 -39.35 19.75 -14.67
C LYS A 214 -40.57 19.74 -13.74
N ARG A 215 -40.42 19.17 -12.54
CA ARG A 215 -41.47 19.09 -11.51
C ARG A 215 -41.85 20.46 -10.95
N ASN A 216 -40.87 21.36 -10.81
CA ASN A 216 -41.07 22.68 -10.17
C ASN A 216 -41.12 23.85 -11.15
N ASN A 217 -41.18 23.58 -12.46
CA ASN A 217 -41.16 24.57 -13.53
C ASN A 217 -40.11 25.67 -13.30
N CYS A 218 -38.84 25.28 -13.25
CA CYS A 218 -37.73 26.22 -13.03
C CYS A 218 -36.52 25.93 -13.91
N ASN A 219 -35.57 26.86 -13.95
CA ASN A 219 -34.25 26.68 -14.56
C ASN A 219 -33.12 27.12 -13.61
N GLU A 220 -31.89 26.68 -13.92
CA GLU A 220 -30.71 26.89 -13.07
C GLU A 220 -30.32 28.37 -12.84
N ASN A 221 -30.76 29.27 -13.73
CA ASN A 221 -30.44 30.70 -13.70
C ASN A 221 -31.49 31.53 -12.96
N GLU A 222 -32.64 30.97 -12.63
CA GLU A 222 -33.64 31.62 -11.79
C GLU A 222 -33.18 31.72 -10.33
N THR A 223 -33.72 32.68 -9.59
CA THR A 223 -33.49 32.73 -8.15
C THR A 223 -34.42 31.73 -7.45
N VAL A 224 -33.92 31.11 -6.38
CA VAL A 224 -34.73 30.22 -5.53
C VAL A 224 -35.94 30.97 -4.99
N TYR A 225 -35.78 32.26 -4.65
CA TYR A 225 -36.89 33.08 -4.16
C TYR A 225 -38.04 33.18 -5.18
N ASP A 226 -37.73 33.49 -6.44
CA ASP A 226 -38.76 33.70 -7.47
C ASP A 226 -39.49 32.39 -7.83
N VAL A 227 -38.75 31.27 -7.90
CA VAL A 227 -39.34 29.95 -8.16
C VAL A 227 -40.36 29.57 -7.08
N PHE A 228 -39.99 29.75 -5.81
CA PHE A 228 -40.87 29.41 -4.69
C PHE A 228 -42.00 30.42 -4.48
N LYS A 229 -41.78 31.69 -4.84
CA LYS A 229 -42.84 32.69 -4.89
C LYS A 229 -43.90 32.29 -5.92
N ARG A 230 -43.48 31.99 -7.16
CA ARG A 230 -44.37 31.54 -8.24
C ARG A 230 -45.15 30.29 -7.84
N ARG A 231 -44.49 29.32 -7.21
CA ARG A 231 -45.16 28.11 -6.71
C ARG A 231 -46.24 28.41 -5.67
N LEU A 232 -46.02 29.35 -4.76
CA LEU A 232 -47.05 29.77 -3.79
C LEU A 232 -48.19 30.55 -4.46
N GLU A 233 -47.90 31.30 -5.52
CA GLU A 233 -48.90 31.96 -6.36
C GLU A 233 -49.76 30.91 -7.10
N ASP A 234 -49.14 29.87 -7.66
CA ASP A 234 -49.83 28.75 -8.34
C ASP A 234 -50.65 27.87 -7.38
N GLU A 235 -50.26 27.82 -6.09
CA GLU A 235 -50.95 27.08 -5.02
C GLU A 235 -52.09 27.90 -4.35
N ASP A 236 -52.41 29.11 -4.85
CA ASP A 236 -53.41 30.04 -4.28
C ASP A 236 -53.20 30.33 -2.77
N ALA A 237 -51.95 30.47 -2.33
CA ALA A 237 -51.63 30.68 -0.92
C ALA A 237 -52.10 32.07 -0.41
N GLU A 238 -52.85 32.09 0.70
CA GLU A 238 -53.45 33.32 1.26
C GLU A 238 -52.44 34.41 1.67
N ILE A 239 -51.19 34.04 2.02
CA ILE A 239 -50.15 34.97 2.49
C ILE A 239 -48.82 34.69 1.80
N ILE A 240 -48.46 35.52 0.82
CA ILE A 240 -47.18 35.45 0.10
C ILE A 240 -46.26 36.59 0.56
N ASN A 241 -45.45 36.33 1.59
CA ASN A 241 -44.42 37.25 2.07
C ASN A 241 -43.05 36.56 2.15
N SER A 242 -42.00 37.32 2.50
CA SER A 242 -40.63 36.81 2.52
C SER A 242 -40.41 35.68 3.53
N ASP A 243 -41.12 35.69 4.66
CA ASP A 243 -41.00 34.66 5.69
C ASP A 243 -41.70 33.37 5.26
N THR A 244 -42.91 33.48 4.67
CA THR A 244 -43.61 32.32 4.09
C THR A 244 -42.77 31.65 2.99
N ILE A 245 -42.18 32.45 2.09
CA ILE A 245 -41.31 31.93 1.03
C ILE A 245 -40.08 31.26 1.63
N ARG A 246 -39.42 31.89 2.63
CA ARG A 246 -38.25 31.32 3.31
C ARG A 246 -38.56 29.98 3.97
N GLU A 247 -39.69 29.86 4.66
CA GLU A 247 -40.10 28.59 5.28
C GLU A 247 -40.47 27.54 4.24
N ARG A 248 -41.06 27.92 3.10
CA ARG A 248 -41.33 26.99 1.98
C ARG A 248 -40.02 26.48 1.36
N VAL A 249 -39.05 27.36 1.13
CA VAL A 249 -37.70 26.99 0.66
C VAL A 249 -37.02 26.08 1.69
N LYS A 250 -37.13 26.38 2.98
CA LYS A 250 -36.58 25.53 4.05
C LYS A 250 -37.19 24.14 4.03
N LYS A 251 -38.52 24.02 3.99
CA LYS A 251 -39.25 22.75 3.97
C LYS A 251 -38.87 21.90 2.76
N ASP A 252 -38.80 22.50 1.57
CA ASP A 252 -38.38 21.82 0.35
C ASP A 252 -36.90 21.42 0.40
N TYR A 253 -36.01 22.35 0.79
CA TYR A 253 -34.59 22.10 0.88
C TYR A 253 -34.29 20.90 1.77
N ILE A 254 -34.84 20.90 2.99
CA ILE A 254 -34.64 19.81 3.94
C ILE A 254 -35.13 18.49 3.37
N LYS A 255 -36.36 18.46 2.81
CA LYS A 255 -36.95 17.24 2.23
C LYS A 255 -36.05 16.67 1.13
N GLU A 256 -35.69 17.50 0.16
CA GLU A 256 -34.99 17.06 -1.05
C GLU A 256 -33.52 16.73 -0.76
N TYR A 257 -32.88 17.52 0.10
CA TYR A 257 -31.51 17.29 0.55
C TYR A 257 -31.37 15.97 1.30
N THR A 258 -32.30 15.69 2.22
CA THR A 258 -32.22 14.50 3.05
C THR A 258 -32.65 13.26 2.29
N SER A 259 -33.66 13.35 1.42
CA SER A 259 -34.00 12.28 0.47
C SER A 259 -32.80 11.91 -0.40
N SER A 260 -32.15 12.88 -1.04
CA SER A 260 -30.98 12.62 -1.88
C SER A 260 -29.81 11.98 -1.11
N ILE A 261 -29.61 12.32 0.17
CA ILE A 261 -28.60 11.68 1.03
C ILE A 261 -29.00 10.24 1.39
N LEU A 262 -30.26 10.03 1.80
CA LEU A 262 -30.79 8.72 2.15
C LEU A 262 -30.80 7.78 0.94
N ASP A 263 -31.07 8.32 -0.24
CA ASP A 263 -31.05 7.58 -1.49
C ASP A 263 -29.62 7.13 -1.85
N GLU A 264 -28.64 8.04 -1.73
CA GLU A 264 -27.23 7.69 -1.90
C GLU A 264 -26.77 6.63 -0.87
N ALA A 265 -27.27 6.71 0.36
CA ALA A 265 -26.86 5.82 1.43
C ALA A 265 -27.48 4.43 1.32
N ASN A 266 -28.81 4.36 1.12
CA ASN A 266 -29.63 3.20 1.46
C ASN A 266 -30.68 2.83 0.41
N ALA A 267 -30.93 3.63 -0.64
CA ALA A 267 -32.03 3.29 -1.53
C ALA A 267 -31.78 1.95 -2.20
N SER A 268 -32.76 1.05 -2.06
CA SER A 268 -32.91 0.00 -3.04
C SER A 268 -33.26 0.70 -4.36
N PRO A 269 -32.67 0.28 -5.48
CA PRO A 269 -32.96 0.87 -6.78
C PRO A 269 -34.47 0.95 -7.06
N LYS A 270 -35.25 -0.04 -6.61
CA LYS A 270 -36.71 -0.03 -6.67
C LYS A 270 -37.37 1.12 -5.93
N LEU A 271 -37.01 1.38 -4.67
CA LEU A 271 -37.59 2.48 -3.89
C LEU A 271 -37.19 3.85 -4.48
N PHE A 272 -35.96 3.94 -4.99
CA PHE A 272 -35.49 5.13 -5.70
C PHE A 272 -36.34 5.39 -6.95
N PHE A 273 -36.53 4.35 -7.76
CA PHE A 273 -37.36 4.40 -8.96
C PHE A 273 -38.80 4.80 -8.61
N GLN A 274 -39.42 4.17 -7.61
CA GLN A 274 -40.79 4.51 -7.18
C GLN A 274 -40.93 5.97 -6.75
N SER A 275 -39.89 6.54 -6.12
CA SER A 275 -39.92 7.93 -5.63
C SER A 275 -39.67 8.97 -6.73
N HIS A 276 -39.08 8.56 -7.86
CA HIS A 276 -38.67 9.45 -8.96
C HIS A 276 -39.36 9.13 -10.29
N TYR A 277 -40.19 8.08 -10.36
CA TYR A 277 -40.86 7.68 -11.57
C TYR A 277 -41.88 8.74 -12.02
N THR A 278 -41.86 9.01 -13.32
CA THR A 278 -42.87 9.77 -14.04
C THR A 278 -43.21 9.02 -15.33
N GLU A 279 -44.42 9.17 -15.84
CA GLU A 279 -44.87 8.49 -17.09
C GLU A 279 -44.01 8.86 -18.31
N ASP A 280 -43.32 10.01 -18.25
CA ASP A 280 -42.51 10.56 -19.32
C ASP A 280 -41.00 10.37 -19.12
N ILE A 281 -40.60 9.41 -18.26
CA ILE A 281 -39.22 9.01 -18.08
C ILE A 281 -38.62 8.46 -19.39
N THR A 282 -37.42 8.94 -19.73
CA THR A 282 -36.67 8.51 -20.91
C THR A 282 -35.74 7.34 -20.62
N MET A 283 -35.25 6.66 -21.66
CA MET A 283 -34.27 5.57 -21.52
C MET A 283 -32.95 6.05 -20.87
N ASP A 284 -32.48 7.26 -21.18
CA ASP A 284 -31.26 7.81 -20.55
C ASP A 284 -31.45 8.05 -19.07
N GLU A 285 -32.62 8.58 -18.68
CA GLU A 285 -32.98 8.80 -17.27
C GLU A 285 -33.09 7.47 -16.50
N PHE A 286 -33.69 6.43 -17.11
CA PHE A 286 -33.74 5.09 -16.52
C PHE A 286 -32.34 4.50 -16.31
N MET A 287 -31.44 4.65 -17.29
CA MET A 287 -30.05 4.17 -17.18
C MET A 287 -29.20 5.00 -16.21
N ASP A 288 -29.48 6.31 -16.06
CA ASP A 288 -28.85 7.18 -15.07
C ASP A 288 -29.17 6.71 -13.64
N MET A 289 -30.40 6.25 -13.37
CA MET A 289 -30.77 5.66 -12.07
C MET A 289 -29.93 4.43 -11.72
N LEU A 290 -29.50 3.65 -12.73
CA LEU A 290 -28.65 2.47 -12.58
C LEU A 290 -27.15 2.81 -12.54
N LYS A 291 -26.79 4.10 -12.66
CA LYS A 291 -25.42 4.63 -12.71
C LYS A 291 -24.59 4.00 -13.84
N PHE A 292 -25.21 3.74 -14.99
CA PHE A 292 -24.50 3.19 -16.14
C PHE A 292 -23.51 4.20 -16.71
N ASN A 293 -22.29 3.74 -16.98
CA ASN A 293 -21.33 4.47 -17.78
C ASN A 293 -21.72 4.47 -19.28
N GLU A 294 -21.06 5.28 -20.10
CA GLU A 294 -21.42 5.41 -21.52
C GLU A 294 -21.31 4.10 -22.33
N VAL A 295 -20.41 3.19 -21.95
CA VAL A 295 -20.30 1.86 -22.58
C VAL A 295 -21.49 0.98 -22.18
N GLU A 296 -21.83 0.96 -20.88
CA GLU A 296 -23.02 0.25 -20.37
C GLU A 296 -24.30 0.79 -21.01
N LYS A 297 -24.47 2.11 -21.12
CA LYS A 297 -25.63 2.75 -21.74
C LYS A 297 -25.79 2.34 -23.20
N ALA A 298 -24.71 2.42 -23.97
CA ALA A 298 -24.74 2.03 -25.38
C ALA A 298 -25.08 0.54 -25.56
N ALA A 299 -24.56 -0.33 -24.69
CA ALA A 299 -24.87 -1.75 -24.74
C ALA A 299 -26.30 -2.06 -24.30
N PHE A 300 -26.82 -1.37 -23.29
CA PHE A 300 -28.20 -1.53 -22.80
C PHE A 300 -29.24 -1.11 -23.83
N LEU A 301 -29.06 0.05 -24.48
CA LEU A 301 -29.95 0.51 -25.55
C LEU A 301 -30.09 -0.49 -26.69
N LYS A 302 -29.01 -1.21 -27.04
CA LYS A 302 -29.04 -2.26 -28.08
C LYS A 302 -29.93 -3.45 -27.73
N GLN A 303 -30.25 -3.65 -26.45
CA GLN A 303 -31.13 -4.74 -25.99
C GLN A 303 -32.60 -4.44 -26.35
N PHE A 304 -32.97 -3.16 -26.44
CA PHE A 304 -34.30 -2.71 -26.81
C PHE A 304 -34.33 -2.45 -28.31
N LYS A 305 -34.81 -3.45 -29.06
CA LYS A 305 -34.90 -3.40 -30.52
C LYS A 305 -36.33 -3.68 -30.98
N THR A 306 -36.80 -2.90 -31.95
CA THR A 306 -38.07 -3.13 -32.62
C THR A 306 -37.83 -3.49 -34.08
N PRO A 307 -38.67 -4.36 -34.69
CA PRO A 307 -38.57 -4.63 -36.13
C PRO A 307 -38.68 -3.34 -36.94
N SER A 308 -37.85 -3.22 -37.97
CA SER A 308 -37.85 -2.10 -38.90
C SER A 308 -38.46 -2.49 -40.23
N ASN A 309 -39.11 -1.53 -40.89
CA ASN A 309 -39.58 -1.69 -42.27
C ASN A 309 -38.47 -1.47 -43.31
N ASN A 310 -37.27 -1.08 -42.87
CA ASN A 310 -36.10 -0.93 -43.72
C ASN A 310 -35.35 -2.27 -43.82
N PRO A 311 -35.27 -2.92 -45.00
CA PRO A 311 -34.54 -4.18 -45.16
C PRO A 311 -33.02 -4.05 -44.90
N ASP A 312 -32.44 -2.85 -45.03
CA ASP A 312 -31.03 -2.59 -44.77
C ASP A 312 -30.73 -2.39 -43.27
N GLU A 313 -31.76 -2.10 -42.46
CA GLU A 313 -31.67 -1.96 -41.01
C GLU A 313 -32.83 -2.73 -40.39
N PRO A 314 -32.76 -4.07 -40.25
CA PRO A 314 -33.90 -4.91 -39.86
C PRO A 314 -34.46 -4.61 -38.45
N PHE A 315 -33.72 -3.84 -37.65
CA PHE A 315 -34.12 -3.41 -36.33
C PHE A 315 -33.83 -1.93 -36.09
N ILE A 316 -34.75 -1.23 -35.42
CA ILE A 316 -34.52 0.08 -34.82
C ILE A 316 -34.15 -0.13 -33.36
N TYR A 317 -32.99 0.38 -32.95
CA TYR A 317 -32.55 0.34 -31.55
C TYR A 317 -33.06 1.55 -30.79
N ALA A 318 -33.35 1.36 -29.50
CA ALA A 318 -33.71 2.46 -28.60
C ALA A 318 -32.62 3.54 -28.57
N LYS A 319 -33.05 4.79 -28.42
CA LYS A 319 -32.20 5.96 -28.27
C LYS A 319 -32.36 6.54 -26.87
N LYS A 320 -31.37 7.32 -26.43
CA LYS A 320 -31.35 7.97 -25.11
C LYS A 320 -32.65 8.75 -24.80
N GLY A 321 -33.21 9.46 -25.79
CA GLY A 321 -34.41 10.28 -25.61
C GLY A 321 -35.74 9.55 -25.78
N ASP A 322 -35.75 8.25 -26.07
CA ASP A 322 -37.00 7.50 -26.24
C ASP A 322 -37.70 7.30 -24.89
N SER A 323 -39.05 7.24 -24.90
CA SER A 323 -39.85 6.94 -23.71
C SER A 323 -39.50 5.54 -23.19
N ALA A 324 -39.08 5.45 -21.93
CA ALA A 324 -38.78 4.15 -21.33
C ALA A 324 -40.05 3.29 -21.22
N LEU A 325 -41.18 3.88 -20.81
CA LEU A 325 -42.44 3.15 -20.70
C LEU A 325 -42.81 2.46 -22.02
N GLY A 326 -42.70 3.15 -23.16
CA GLY A 326 -42.96 2.56 -24.47
C GLY A 326 -41.98 1.45 -24.85
N MET A 327 -40.69 1.62 -24.55
CA MET A 327 -39.67 0.60 -24.83
C MET A 327 -39.85 -0.65 -23.97
N PHE A 328 -40.19 -0.48 -22.69
CA PHE A 328 -40.44 -1.59 -21.78
C PHE A 328 -41.78 -2.28 -22.03
N TYR A 329 -42.80 -1.58 -22.54
CA TYR A 329 -44.03 -2.22 -23.02
C TYR A 329 -43.73 -3.21 -24.16
N ASN A 330 -42.91 -2.81 -25.14
CA ASN A 330 -42.50 -3.69 -26.22
C ASN A 330 -41.64 -4.86 -25.72
N ALA A 331 -40.72 -4.60 -24.77
CA ALA A 331 -39.89 -5.64 -24.17
C ALA A 331 -40.73 -6.65 -23.37
N LEU A 332 -41.68 -6.19 -22.57
CA LEU A 332 -42.60 -7.04 -21.81
C LEU A 332 -43.44 -7.92 -22.75
N ASN A 333 -43.92 -7.38 -23.87
CA ASN A 333 -44.64 -8.19 -24.87
C ASN A 333 -43.80 -9.31 -25.49
N ALA A 334 -42.47 -9.15 -25.54
CA ALA A 334 -41.56 -10.18 -26.04
C ALA A 334 -41.14 -11.20 -24.95
N ASP A 335 -41.31 -10.86 -23.67
CA ASP A 335 -40.92 -11.68 -22.51
C ASP A 335 -42.09 -12.57 -22.05
N LYS A 336 -42.21 -13.75 -22.68
CA LYS A 336 -43.31 -14.69 -22.42
C LYS A 336 -43.37 -15.17 -20.97
N GLU A 337 -42.22 -15.26 -20.29
CA GLU A 337 -42.15 -15.72 -18.90
C GLU A 337 -42.69 -14.66 -17.96
N ALA A 338 -42.26 -13.40 -18.13
CA ALA A 338 -42.77 -12.28 -17.34
C ALA A 338 -44.28 -12.05 -17.56
N LEU A 339 -44.78 -12.19 -18.79
CA LEU A 339 -46.22 -12.12 -19.08
C LEU A 339 -47.01 -13.20 -18.35
N ALA A 340 -46.51 -14.43 -18.33
CA ALA A 340 -47.15 -15.53 -17.62
C ALA A 340 -47.19 -15.28 -16.10
N GLU A 341 -46.11 -14.75 -15.54
CA GLU A 341 -46.03 -14.38 -14.12
C GLU A 341 -47.02 -13.26 -13.76
N ILE A 342 -47.08 -12.19 -14.57
CA ILE A 342 -48.03 -11.08 -14.37
C ILE A 342 -49.46 -11.57 -14.47
N LYS A 343 -49.78 -12.37 -15.49
CA LYS A 343 -51.12 -12.96 -15.67
C LYS A 343 -51.51 -13.80 -14.45
N GLN A 344 -50.60 -14.64 -13.94
CA GLN A 344 -50.88 -15.46 -12.76
C GLN A 344 -51.08 -14.59 -11.50
N ASN A 345 -50.23 -13.58 -11.29
CA ASN A 345 -50.36 -12.66 -10.16
C ASN A 345 -51.69 -11.90 -10.15
N LYS A 346 -52.20 -11.52 -11.34
CA LYS A 346 -53.52 -10.89 -11.49
C LYS A 346 -54.66 -11.85 -11.16
N ILE A 347 -54.57 -13.10 -11.64
CA ILE A 347 -55.54 -14.17 -11.32
C ILE A 347 -55.55 -14.44 -9.81
N ASP A 348 -54.39 -14.50 -9.17
CA ASP A 348 -54.25 -14.73 -7.73
C ASP A 348 -54.83 -13.57 -6.90
N ARG A 349 -54.90 -12.36 -7.47
CA ARG A 349 -55.58 -11.18 -6.89
C ARG A 349 -57.08 -11.13 -7.19
N GLY A 350 -57.62 -12.11 -7.92
CA GLY A 350 -59.04 -12.25 -8.22
C GLY A 350 -59.50 -11.68 -9.56
N GLU A 351 -58.58 -11.30 -10.45
CA GLU A 351 -58.94 -10.87 -11.81
C GLU A 351 -59.37 -12.07 -12.67
N ARG A 352 -60.29 -11.83 -13.61
CA ARG A 352 -60.72 -12.89 -14.54
C ARG A 352 -59.60 -13.20 -15.53
N PRO A 353 -59.46 -14.45 -16.00
CA PRO A 353 -58.38 -14.85 -16.91
C PRO A 353 -58.26 -13.99 -18.19
N GLU A 354 -59.38 -13.50 -18.71
CA GLU A 354 -59.45 -12.63 -19.90
C GLU A 354 -58.93 -11.22 -19.61
N ASP A 355 -59.27 -10.65 -18.45
CA ASP A 355 -58.82 -9.32 -18.02
C ASP A 355 -57.32 -9.36 -17.66
N ALA A 356 -56.85 -10.49 -17.12
CA ALA A 356 -55.46 -10.72 -16.75
C ALA A 356 -54.50 -10.80 -17.96
N GLU A 357 -55.00 -10.95 -19.19
CA GLU A 357 -54.21 -10.88 -20.42
C GLU A 357 -53.90 -9.45 -20.87
N ILE A 358 -54.64 -8.44 -20.38
CA ILE A 358 -54.43 -7.04 -20.75
C ILE A 358 -53.24 -6.48 -19.98
N ILE A 359 -52.24 -5.96 -20.70
CA ILE A 359 -51.08 -5.26 -20.11
C ILE A 359 -51.47 -3.82 -19.81
N SER A 360 -51.50 -3.48 -18.53
CA SER A 360 -51.70 -2.12 -18.02
C SER A 360 -50.36 -1.37 -17.89
N PRO A 361 -50.38 -0.02 -17.77
CA PRO A 361 -49.17 0.75 -17.46
C PRO A 361 -48.49 0.29 -16.17
N ASP A 362 -49.27 -0.06 -15.13
CA ASP A 362 -48.74 -0.55 -13.85
C ASP A 362 -47.98 -1.88 -14.00
N ASP A 363 -48.38 -2.73 -14.95
CA ASP A 363 -47.65 -3.96 -15.27
C ASP A 363 -46.29 -3.65 -15.89
N VAL A 364 -46.21 -2.66 -16.79
CA VAL A 364 -44.95 -2.20 -17.39
C VAL A 364 -44.05 -1.58 -16.33
N VAL A 365 -44.60 -0.75 -15.43
CA VAL A 365 -43.85 -0.15 -14.32
C VAL A 365 -43.32 -1.24 -13.37
N THR A 366 -44.12 -2.26 -13.09
CA THR A 366 -43.69 -3.43 -12.30
C THR A 366 -42.58 -4.20 -13.01
N TYR A 367 -42.68 -4.38 -14.33
CA TYR A 367 -41.62 -5.00 -15.13
C TYR A 367 -40.34 -4.17 -15.13
N MET A 368 -40.43 -2.84 -15.30
CA MET A 368 -39.31 -1.91 -15.21
C MET A 368 -38.62 -2.00 -13.84
N GLN A 369 -39.38 -2.09 -12.74
CA GLN A 369 -38.83 -2.30 -11.40
C GLN A 369 -38.05 -3.62 -11.33
N GLY A 370 -38.57 -4.70 -11.89
CA GLY A 370 -37.90 -6.00 -11.92
C GLY A 370 -36.60 -6.00 -12.75
N VAL A 371 -36.59 -5.29 -13.88
CA VAL A 371 -35.35 -5.09 -14.68
C VAL A 371 -34.35 -4.26 -13.89
N LEU A 372 -34.79 -3.20 -13.23
CA LEU A 372 -33.95 -2.30 -12.46
C LEU A 372 -33.33 -3.01 -11.23
N GLU A 373 -34.10 -3.87 -10.54
CA GLU A 373 -33.56 -4.77 -9.50
C GLU A 373 -32.54 -5.75 -10.07
N SER A 374 -32.84 -6.37 -11.21
CA SER A 374 -31.92 -7.33 -11.84
C SER A 374 -30.61 -6.65 -12.27
N GLU A 375 -30.67 -5.47 -12.89
CA GLU A 375 -29.48 -4.70 -13.28
C GLU A 375 -28.70 -4.18 -12.07
N ALA A 376 -29.34 -4.03 -10.91
CA ALA A 376 -28.63 -3.71 -9.69
C ALA A 376 -27.71 -4.87 -9.24
N ASP A 377 -28.12 -6.11 -9.50
CA ASP A 377 -27.36 -7.31 -9.15
C ASP A 377 -26.27 -7.68 -10.16
N ARG A 378 -26.05 -6.87 -11.23
CA ARG A 378 -25.02 -7.13 -12.26
C ARG A 378 -23.60 -7.25 -11.71
N PHE A 379 -23.37 -6.77 -10.48
CA PHE A 379 -22.09 -6.87 -9.77
C PHE A 379 -21.86 -8.26 -9.13
N ALA A 380 -22.92 -9.08 -8.99
CA ALA A 380 -22.90 -10.44 -8.48
C ALA A 380 -23.29 -11.41 -9.61
N PHE A 381 -22.32 -11.70 -10.50
CA PHE A 381 -22.57 -12.39 -11.77
C PHE A 381 -23.38 -13.70 -11.65
N SER A 382 -23.13 -14.52 -10.63
CA SER A 382 -23.88 -15.78 -10.40
C SER A 382 -25.37 -15.56 -10.07
N ARG A 383 -25.71 -14.43 -9.43
CA ARG A 383 -27.08 -14.05 -9.06
C ARG A 383 -27.78 -13.17 -10.11
N TYR A 384 -27.04 -12.69 -11.09
CA TYR A 384 -27.58 -11.78 -12.10
C TYR A 384 -28.55 -12.51 -13.03
N LYS A 385 -29.82 -12.08 -13.05
CA LYS A 385 -30.90 -12.70 -13.85
C LYS A 385 -30.55 -12.87 -15.33
N TYR A 386 -29.78 -11.93 -15.90
CA TYR A 386 -29.43 -11.91 -17.32
C TYR A 386 -28.00 -12.42 -17.60
N LYS A 387 -27.38 -13.17 -16.69
CA LYS A 387 -25.99 -13.67 -16.84
C LYS A 387 -25.76 -14.50 -18.12
N ASP A 388 -26.79 -15.21 -18.59
CA ASP A 388 -26.71 -16.07 -19.77
C ASP A 388 -26.92 -15.33 -21.09
N THR A 389 -27.41 -14.09 -21.02
CA THR A 389 -27.77 -13.28 -22.20
C THR A 389 -27.03 -11.95 -22.27
N ILE A 390 -26.35 -11.54 -21.18
CA ILE A 390 -25.54 -10.32 -21.16
C ILE A 390 -24.38 -10.45 -22.13
N SER A 391 -24.23 -9.47 -23.02
CA SER A 391 -23.11 -9.44 -23.97
C SER A 391 -21.79 -9.18 -23.24
N ILE A 392 -20.69 -9.69 -23.81
CA ILE A 392 -19.34 -9.44 -23.28
C ILE A 392 -19.00 -7.94 -23.25
N GLU A 393 -19.49 -7.15 -24.22
CA GLU A 393 -19.33 -5.69 -24.24
C GLU A 393 -19.96 -5.04 -23.00
N LYS A 394 -21.20 -5.40 -22.65
CA LYS A 394 -21.88 -4.88 -21.46
C LYS A 394 -21.17 -5.34 -20.19
N PHE A 395 -20.81 -6.62 -20.11
CA PHE A 395 -20.13 -7.20 -18.94
C PHE A 395 -18.81 -6.50 -18.62
N LEU A 396 -17.94 -6.30 -19.62
CA LEU A 396 -16.69 -5.55 -19.45
C LEU A 396 -16.94 -4.08 -19.09
N GLY A 397 -17.97 -3.46 -19.68
CA GLY A 397 -18.45 -2.14 -19.28
C GLY A 397 -18.81 -2.06 -17.79
N SER A 398 -19.54 -3.05 -17.26
CA SER A 398 -19.92 -3.16 -15.83
C SER A 398 -18.75 -3.42 -14.88
N ILE A 399 -17.65 -3.99 -15.39
CA ILE A 399 -16.37 -4.12 -14.65
C ILE A 399 -15.65 -2.77 -14.59
N GLY A 400 -15.95 -1.89 -15.55
CA GLY A 400 -15.37 -0.55 -15.66
C GLY A 400 -14.40 -0.41 -16.82
N TYR A 401 -14.45 -1.26 -17.86
CA TYR A 401 -13.61 -1.05 -19.04
C TYR A 401 -14.05 0.18 -19.83
N LYS A 402 -13.08 0.93 -20.38
CA LYS A 402 -13.31 1.95 -21.39
C LYS A 402 -13.51 1.30 -22.76
N LYS A 403 -14.06 2.07 -23.70
CA LYS A 403 -14.33 1.61 -25.07
C LYS A 403 -13.11 1.00 -25.75
N ASP A 404 -11.95 1.65 -25.67
CA ASP A 404 -10.69 1.18 -26.24
C ASP A 404 -10.17 -0.11 -25.57
N GLU A 405 -10.37 -0.27 -24.26
CA GLU A 405 -10.02 -1.49 -23.54
C GLU A 405 -10.92 -2.67 -23.93
N VAL A 406 -12.22 -2.42 -24.10
CA VAL A 406 -13.17 -3.43 -24.63
C VAL A 406 -12.76 -3.84 -26.03
N ASP A 407 -12.44 -2.88 -26.89
CA ASP A 407 -12.02 -3.14 -28.27
C ASP A 407 -10.75 -3.99 -28.32
N HIS A 408 -9.79 -3.71 -27.43
CA HIS A 408 -8.58 -4.50 -27.28
C HIS A 408 -8.87 -5.93 -26.81
N PHE A 409 -9.67 -6.10 -25.76
CA PHE A 409 -10.03 -7.42 -25.21
C PHE A 409 -10.72 -8.31 -26.25
N ILE A 410 -11.67 -7.74 -27.00
CA ILE A 410 -12.44 -8.42 -28.04
C ILE A 410 -11.52 -8.84 -29.20
N LYS A 411 -10.65 -7.93 -29.65
CA LYS A 411 -9.69 -8.20 -30.74
C LYS A 411 -8.68 -9.29 -30.35
N GLU A 412 -8.12 -9.22 -29.14
CA GLU A 412 -7.14 -10.18 -28.63
C GLU A 412 -7.72 -11.60 -28.59
N ARG A 413 -9.00 -11.74 -28.23
CA ARG A 413 -9.69 -13.03 -28.08
C ARG A 413 -10.42 -13.51 -29.33
N ASN A 414 -10.43 -12.71 -30.39
CA ASN A 414 -11.14 -13.00 -31.65
C ASN A 414 -12.62 -13.37 -31.43
N ILE A 415 -13.32 -12.57 -30.62
CA ILE A 415 -14.76 -12.74 -30.32
C ILE A 415 -15.56 -11.55 -30.89
N THR A 416 -16.89 -11.67 -30.99
CA THR A 416 -17.77 -10.54 -31.33
C THR A 416 -18.32 -9.87 -30.06
N ARG A 417 -18.80 -8.62 -30.17
CA ARG A 417 -19.28 -7.81 -29.03
C ARG A 417 -20.53 -8.36 -28.36
N ASP A 418 -21.36 -9.05 -29.13
CA ASP A 418 -22.69 -9.54 -28.78
C ASP A 418 -22.70 -10.97 -28.22
N VAL A 419 -21.55 -11.66 -28.20
CA VAL A 419 -21.44 -13.00 -27.59
C VAL A 419 -21.80 -12.91 -26.10
N PRO A 420 -22.60 -13.85 -25.56
CA PRO A 420 -22.88 -13.92 -24.14
C PRO A 420 -21.60 -14.01 -23.30
N ALA A 421 -21.52 -13.24 -22.22
CA ALA A 421 -20.35 -13.16 -21.36
C ALA A 421 -20.02 -14.55 -20.77
N ILE A 422 -21.02 -15.32 -20.34
CA ILE A 422 -20.81 -16.68 -19.82
C ILE A 422 -20.11 -17.60 -20.83
N SER A 423 -20.42 -17.46 -22.13
CA SER A 423 -19.78 -18.26 -23.18
C SER A 423 -18.30 -17.89 -23.33
N VAL A 424 -17.97 -16.60 -23.29
CA VAL A 424 -16.58 -16.13 -23.30
C VAL A 424 -15.83 -16.59 -22.06
N MET A 425 -16.45 -16.49 -20.87
CA MET A 425 -15.85 -16.96 -19.62
C MET A 425 -15.62 -18.47 -19.62
N ARG A 426 -16.52 -19.25 -20.22
CA ARG A 426 -16.34 -20.69 -20.43
C ARG A 426 -15.12 -20.98 -21.32
N MET A 427 -14.96 -20.25 -22.42
CA MET A 427 -13.81 -20.39 -23.31
C MET A 427 -12.50 -20.07 -22.60
N GLU A 428 -12.45 -19.01 -21.78
CA GLU A 428 -11.26 -18.64 -21.02
C GLU A 428 -10.97 -19.62 -19.89
N TYR A 429 -12.00 -20.10 -19.18
CA TYR A 429 -11.83 -21.09 -18.11
C TYR A 429 -11.27 -22.41 -18.65
N ILE A 430 -11.80 -22.90 -19.77
CA ILE A 430 -11.33 -24.12 -20.45
C ILE A 430 -9.82 -24.07 -20.76
N LYS A 431 -9.26 -22.90 -21.10
CA LYS A 431 -7.82 -22.74 -21.36
C LYS A 431 -6.94 -22.95 -20.13
N THR A 432 -7.53 -22.90 -18.93
CA THR A 432 -6.81 -23.08 -17.64
C THR A 432 -6.80 -24.53 -17.15
N LEU A 433 -7.54 -25.41 -17.81
CA LEU A 433 -7.78 -26.79 -17.38
C LEU A 433 -6.97 -27.79 -18.21
N ASP A 434 -6.59 -28.90 -17.58
CA ASP A 434 -6.02 -30.04 -18.28
C ASP A 434 -7.09 -30.93 -18.96
N ALA A 435 -6.65 -31.88 -19.77
CA ALA A 435 -7.53 -32.76 -20.53
C ALA A 435 -8.46 -33.63 -19.66
N GLN A 436 -8.07 -33.97 -18.42
CA GLN A 436 -8.90 -34.76 -17.49
C GLN A 436 -9.96 -33.89 -16.81
N GLN A 437 -9.64 -32.63 -16.52
CA GLN A 437 -10.54 -31.67 -15.90
C GLN A 437 -11.66 -31.21 -16.84
N LEU A 438 -11.37 -31.10 -18.15
CA LEU A 438 -12.34 -30.63 -19.15
C LEU A 438 -13.62 -31.47 -19.20
N ALA A 439 -13.54 -32.78 -18.98
CA ALA A 439 -14.68 -33.68 -19.02
C ALA A 439 -15.69 -33.45 -17.87
N ASN A 440 -15.29 -32.74 -16.82
CA ASN A 440 -16.06 -32.57 -15.58
C ASN A 440 -16.46 -31.12 -15.30
N VAL A 441 -16.26 -30.19 -16.26
CA VAL A 441 -16.61 -28.77 -16.09
C VAL A 441 -18.11 -28.63 -15.94
N LYS A 442 -18.54 -28.08 -14.79
CA LYS A 442 -19.93 -27.71 -14.56
C LYS A 442 -20.15 -26.23 -14.81
N GLU A 443 -21.41 -25.84 -14.95
CA GLU A 443 -21.78 -24.45 -15.15
C GLU A 443 -21.40 -23.59 -13.94
N GLU A 444 -21.54 -24.12 -12.74
CA GLU A 444 -21.17 -23.44 -11.49
C GLU A 444 -19.66 -23.12 -11.44
N ASP A 445 -18.82 -23.94 -12.06
CA ASP A 445 -17.38 -23.68 -12.15
C ASP A 445 -17.09 -22.47 -13.05
N VAL A 446 -17.82 -22.34 -14.16
CA VAL A 446 -17.71 -21.22 -15.09
C VAL A 446 -18.24 -19.93 -14.46
N GLU A 447 -19.37 -20.00 -13.75
CA GLU A 447 -19.94 -18.84 -13.03
C GLU A 447 -18.99 -18.34 -11.94
N LYS A 448 -18.36 -19.27 -11.22
CA LYS A 448 -17.32 -18.95 -10.24
C LYS A 448 -16.12 -18.28 -10.90
N PHE A 449 -15.62 -18.84 -12.01
CA PHE A 449 -14.54 -18.24 -12.79
C PHE A 449 -14.88 -16.83 -13.27
N ALA A 450 -16.08 -16.61 -13.80
CA ALA A 450 -16.55 -15.30 -14.25
C ALA A 450 -16.62 -14.28 -13.11
N SER A 451 -17.07 -14.72 -11.93
CA SER A 451 -17.10 -13.89 -10.72
C SER A 451 -15.70 -13.53 -10.24
N ASP A 452 -14.79 -14.50 -10.22
CA ASP A 452 -13.37 -14.29 -9.87
C ASP A 452 -12.67 -13.36 -10.87
N PHE A 453 -12.94 -13.52 -12.18
CA PHE A 453 -12.45 -12.65 -13.23
C PHE A 453 -12.92 -11.20 -13.04
N MET A 454 -14.22 -11.01 -12.81
CA MET A 454 -14.82 -9.69 -12.53
C MET A 454 -14.15 -9.01 -11.33
N GLU A 455 -13.93 -9.74 -10.24
CA GLU A 455 -13.34 -9.18 -9.04
C GLU A 455 -11.85 -8.84 -9.22
N ASN A 456 -11.09 -9.72 -9.88
CA ASN A 456 -9.68 -9.47 -10.21
C ASN A 456 -9.51 -8.23 -11.08
N GLU A 457 -10.34 -8.08 -12.11
CA GLU A 457 -10.29 -6.91 -12.99
C GLU A 457 -10.71 -5.63 -12.27
N ARG A 458 -11.74 -5.65 -11.43
CA ARG A 458 -12.08 -4.47 -10.61
C ARG A 458 -10.94 -4.08 -9.68
N ASN A 459 -10.25 -5.03 -9.07
CA ASN A 459 -9.11 -4.75 -8.21
C ASN A 459 -7.92 -4.19 -9.00
N ARG A 460 -7.67 -4.69 -10.21
CA ARG A 460 -6.69 -4.11 -11.13
C ARG A 460 -7.05 -2.66 -11.46
N LEU A 461 -8.30 -2.39 -11.84
CA LEU A 461 -8.78 -1.04 -12.15
C LEU A 461 -8.71 -0.10 -10.94
N LYS A 462 -9.05 -0.60 -9.73
CA LYS A 462 -8.90 0.13 -8.45
C LYS A 462 -7.45 0.54 -8.21
N SER A 463 -6.49 -0.36 -8.45
CA SER A 463 -5.05 -0.05 -8.33
C SER A 463 -4.56 1.02 -9.31
N MET A 464 -5.30 1.23 -10.41
CA MET A 464 -5.07 2.32 -11.38
C MET A 464 -5.79 3.63 -11.01
N GLY A 465 -6.40 3.70 -9.83
CA GLY A 465 -7.14 4.87 -9.36
C GLY A 465 -8.54 5.02 -9.97
N ARG A 466 -9.08 3.95 -10.57
CA ARG A 466 -10.43 3.97 -11.14
C ARG A 466 -11.43 3.53 -10.06
N PRO A 467 -12.46 4.33 -9.75
CA PRO A 467 -13.42 3.96 -8.72
C PRO A 467 -14.25 2.76 -9.18
N LYS A 468 -14.44 1.77 -8.29
CA LYS A 468 -15.50 0.76 -8.43
C LYS A 468 -16.83 1.53 -8.43
N VAL A 469 -17.71 1.26 -9.41
CA VAL A 469 -19.04 1.88 -9.46
C VAL A 469 -19.93 1.12 -8.50
N TYR A 470 -20.50 1.83 -7.51
CA TYR A 470 -21.44 1.27 -6.56
C TYR A 470 -22.78 1.97 -6.66
N ILE A 471 -23.84 1.18 -6.49
CA ILE A 471 -25.21 1.65 -6.55
C ILE A 471 -25.52 2.57 -5.38
N ASN A 472 -25.15 2.16 -4.17
CA ASN A 472 -25.30 2.95 -2.96
C ASN A 472 -24.10 2.76 -2.03
N LEU A 473 -24.08 3.56 -0.96
CA LEU A 473 -23.01 3.55 0.01
C LEU A 473 -22.90 2.23 0.76
N SER A 474 -24.02 1.61 1.17
CA SER A 474 -23.99 0.32 1.89
C SER A 474 -23.27 -0.77 1.11
N MET A 475 -23.53 -0.88 -0.21
CA MET A 475 -22.81 -1.83 -1.07
C MET A 475 -21.33 -1.50 -1.20
N ALA A 476 -20.99 -0.21 -1.35
CA ALA A 476 -19.60 0.23 -1.37
C ALA A 476 -18.87 -0.18 -0.08
N MET A 477 -19.47 0.08 1.08
CA MET A 477 -18.92 -0.25 2.39
C MET A 477 -18.76 -1.76 2.59
N ARG A 478 -19.72 -2.57 2.13
CA ARG A 478 -19.66 -4.03 2.18
C ARG A 478 -18.47 -4.57 1.39
N GLU A 479 -18.32 -4.11 0.16
CA GLU A 479 -17.24 -4.54 -0.74
C GLU A 479 -15.88 -4.03 -0.25
N GLU A 480 -15.78 -2.78 0.18
CA GLU A 480 -14.55 -2.22 0.75
C GLU A 480 -14.12 -2.96 2.04
N PHE A 481 -15.06 -3.36 2.89
CA PHE A 481 -14.78 -4.19 4.06
C PHE A 481 -14.33 -5.59 3.64
N HIS A 482 -15.02 -6.23 2.69
CA HIS A 482 -14.63 -7.53 2.15
C HIS A 482 -13.21 -7.50 1.56
N ASP A 483 -12.87 -6.45 0.81
CA ASP A 483 -11.54 -6.20 0.23
C ASP A 483 -10.46 -6.05 1.32
N SER A 484 -10.82 -5.51 2.49
CA SER A 484 -9.88 -5.29 3.60
C SER A 484 -9.50 -6.56 4.37
N LEU A 485 -10.22 -7.67 4.17
CA LEU A 485 -9.94 -8.97 4.77
C LEU A 485 -8.76 -9.65 4.05
N LYS A 486 -7.86 -10.26 4.81
CA LYS A 486 -6.56 -10.73 4.29
C LYS A 486 -6.64 -12.14 3.73
N THR A 487 -7.33 -13.04 4.43
CA THR A 487 -7.34 -14.46 4.07
C THR A 487 -8.57 -14.81 3.26
N LYS A 488 -8.45 -15.85 2.42
CA LYS A 488 -9.62 -16.42 1.72
C LYS A 488 -10.69 -16.88 2.71
N GLU A 489 -10.29 -17.43 3.85
CA GLU A 489 -11.20 -17.86 4.91
C GLU A 489 -11.99 -16.70 5.52
N GLU A 490 -11.33 -15.57 5.85
CA GLU A 490 -12.02 -14.37 6.37
C GLU A 490 -13.04 -13.85 5.34
N LYS A 491 -12.67 -13.84 4.06
CA LYS A 491 -13.55 -13.44 2.97
C LYS A 491 -14.76 -14.37 2.82
N GLU A 492 -14.56 -15.68 2.89
CA GLU A 492 -15.66 -16.65 2.86
C GLU A 492 -16.58 -16.52 4.08
N ILE A 493 -16.02 -16.31 5.28
CA ILE A 493 -16.79 -16.00 6.49
C ILE A 493 -17.69 -14.78 6.26
N HIS A 494 -17.14 -13.70 5.70
CA HIS A 494 -17.95 -12.52 5.40
C HIS A 494 -19.07 -12.81 4.38
N LYS A 495 -18.80 -13.60 3.33
CA LYS A 495 -19.82 -14.02 2.35
C LYS A 495 -20.95 -14.82 3.01
N TYR A 496 -20.63 -15.76 3.91
CA TYR A 496 -21.65 -16.47 4.68
C TYR A 496 -22.50 -15.50 5.49
N GLY A 497 -21.86 -14.53 6.15
CA GLY A 497 -22.52 -13.46 6.87
C GLY A 497 -23.54 -12.68 6.04
N ILE A 498 -23.15 -12.28 4.83
CA ILE A 498 -24.03 -11.59 3.88
C ILE A 498 -25.24 -12.45 3.51
N ALA A 499 -25.02 -13.74 3.21
CA ALA A 499 -26.10 -14.68 2.88
C ALA A 499 -27.08 -14.89 4.04
N MET A 500 -26.57 -14.96 5.28
CA MET A 500 -27.41 -15.09 6.49
C MET A 500 -28.31 -13.87 6.68
N VAL A 501 -27.78 -12.65 6.52
CA VAL A 501 -28.57 -11.42 6.65
C VAL A 501 -29.65 -11.32 5.55
N ALA A 502 -29.35 -11.82 4.34
CA ALA A 502 -30.32 -11.91 3.26
C ALA A 502 -31.39 -13.00 3.49
N ASN A 503 -31.29 -13.79 4.56
CA ASN A 503 -32.12 -14.97 4.84
C ASN A 503 -32.09 -16.03 3.72
N GLU A 504 -31.02 -16.07 2.92
CA GLU A 504 -30.86 -17.04 1.84
C GLU A 504 -30.78 -18.46 2.46
N GLY A 505 -31.76 -19.32 2.16
CA GLY A 505 -31.82 -20.70 2.67
C GLY A 505 -32.34 -20.87 4.11
N VAL A 506 -32.72 -19.79 4.81
CA VAL A 506 -33.18 -19.82 6.22
C VAL A 506 -34.65 -20.20 6.34
N LYS A 507 -35.51 -19.72 5.43
CA LYS A 507 -36.95 -20.06 5.45
C LYS A 507 -37.19 -21.41 4.80
N PRO A 508 -37.83 -22.37 5.47
CA PRO A 508 -38.39 -23.49 4.74
C PRO A 508 -39.53 -22.96 3.85
N LYS A 509 -39.34 -22.95 2.53
CA LYS A 509 -40.42 -23.41 1.66
C LYS A 509 -40.52 -24.92 1.88
N THR A 510 -41.06 -25.33 3.03
CA THR A 510 -41.37 -26.75 3.28
C THR A 510 -42.46 -27.10 2.30
N ASP A 511 -42.12 -27.86 1.26
CA ASP A 511 -43.10 -28.66 0.58
C ASP A 511 -43.32 -29.90 1.46
N PRO A 512 -44.45 -30.03 2.16
CA PRO A 512 -44.72 -31.17 3.04
C PRO A 512 -44.72 -32.51 2.29
N LYS A 513 -44.63 -32.51 0.96
CA LYS A 513 -44.49 -33.72 0.12
C LYS A 513 -43.04 -34.17 -0.07
N LYS A 514 -42.03 -33.32 0.17
CA LYS A 514 -40.60 -33.66 0.02
C LYS A 514 -40.03 -34.20 1.33
N GLU A 515 -39.61 -35.47 1.33
CA GLU A 515 -39.02 -36.16 2.50
C GLU A 515 -37.87 -35.40 3.21
N PRO A 516 -36.91 -34.76 2.48
CA PRO A 516 -35.87 -33.94 3.12
C PRO A 516 -36.43 -32.81 4.01
N ASP A 517 -37.57 -32.22 3.63
CA ASP A 517 -38.17 -31.09 4.34
C ASP A 517 -38.98 -31.52 5.57
N LYS A 518 -39.58 -32.73 5.55
CA LYS A 518 -40.20 -33.32 6.75
C LYS A 518 -39.17 -33.61 7.85
N TYR A 519 -38.04 -34.20 7.48
CA TYR A 519 -36.96 -34.48 8.43
C TYR A 519 -36.40 -33.18 9.04
N TYR A 520 -36.22 -32.16 8.20
CA TYR A 520 -35.77 -30.86 8.66
C TYR A 520 -36.75 -30.21 9.64
N ALA A 521 -38.05 -30.18 9.31
CA ALA A 521 -39.08 -29.64 10.19
C ALA A 521 -39.16 -30.39 11.54
N LYS A 522 -39.02 -31.72 11.52
CA LYS A 522 -38.94 -32.54 12.74
C LYS A 522 -37.72 -32.18 13.60
N TRP A 523 -36.54 -32.07 12.99
CA TRP A 523 -35.31 -31.68 13.70
C TRP A 523 -35.42 -30.28 14.30
N VAL A 524 -36.03 -29.33 13.59
CA VAL A 524 -36.30 -27.98 14.11
C VAL A 524 -37.09 -28.07 15.42
N LYS A 525 -38.25 -28.74 15.39
CA LYS A 525 -39.15 -28.86 16.55
C LYS A 525 -38.55 -29.65 17.73
N GLU A 526 -37.82 -30.74 17.46
CA GLU A 526 -37.34 -31.66 18.49
C GLU A 526 -35.94 -31.33 19.03
N LYS A 527 -35.12 -30.59 18.28
CA LYS A 527 -33.71 -30.32 18.63
C LYS A 527 -33.39 -28.84 18.63
N ALA A 528 -33.65 -28.13 17.54
CA ALA A 528 -33.20 -26.75 17.38
C ALA A 528 -33.95 -25.77 18.29
N ASP A 529 -35.28 -25.77 18.26
CA ASP A 529 -36.09 -24.84 19.06
C ASP A 529 -35.89 -25.04 20.57
N PRO A 530 -35.86 -26.28 21.11
CA PRO A 530 -35.51 -26.50 22.52
C PRO A 530 -34.10 -26.01 22.87
N TYR A 531 -33.11 -26.26 22.01
CA TYR A 531 -31.73 -25.81 22.22
C TYR A 531 -31.63 -24.28 22.26
N LEU A 532 -32.28 -23.58 21.32
CA LEU A 532 -32.30 -22.12 21.27
C LEU A 532 -33.02 -21.54 22.49
N ALA A 533 -34.14 -22.12 22.92
CA ALA A 533 -34.88 -21.67 24.09
C ALA A 533 -34.08 -21.85 25.41
N GLU A 534 -33.39 -22.98 25.59
CA GLU A 534 -32.56 -23.23 26.77
C GLU A 534 -31.35 -22.27 26.83
N ASN A 535 -30.74 -21.98 25.68
CA ASN A 535 -29.54 -21.15 25.60
C ASN A 535 -29.83 -19.65 25.42
N PHE A 536 -31.08 -19.23 25.24
CA PHE A 536 -31.44 -17.83 25.02
C PHE A 536 -30.92 -16.92 26.15
N TYR A 537 -31.24 -17.24 27.41
CA TYR A 537 -30.80 -16.45 28.56
C TYR A 537 -29.28 -16.51 28.77
N ASN A 538 -28.64 -17.64 28.46
CA ASN A 538 -27.18 -17.75 28.52
C ASN A 538 -26.51 -16.85 27.46
N GLY A 539 -27.04 -16.85 26.23
CA GLY A 539 -26.59 -15.95 25.16
C GLY A 539 -26.82 -14.48 25.51
N LEU A 540 -27.95 -14.16 26.14
CA LEU A 540 -28.22 -12.81 26.64
C LEU A 540 -27.21 -12.42 27.72
N ALA A 541 -26.96 -13.25 28.72
CA ALA A 541 -25.97 -12.96 29.77
C ALA A 541 -24.57 -12.71 29.18
N GLN A 542 -24.17 -13.55 28.22
CA GLN A 542 -22.86 -13.46 27.55
C GLN A 542 -22.68 -12.18 26.73
N ASN A 543 -23.76 -11.63 26.16
CA ASN A 543 -23.70 -10.46 25.29
C ASN A 543 -24.14 -9.16 25.99
N PHE A 544 -25.25 -9.17 26.73
CA PHE A 544 -25.85 -8.01 27.38
C PHE A 544 -25.01 -7.45 28.52
N VAL A 545 -24.50 -8.31 29.42
CA VAL A 545 -23.74 -7.84 30.60
C VAL A 545 -22.48 -7.06 30.17
N PRO A 546 -21.62 -7.57 29.27
CA PRO A 546 -20.47 -6.82 28.80
C PRO A 546 -20.83 -5.51 28.08
N ILE A 547 -21.95 -5.48 27.35
CA ILE A 547 -22.44 -4.27 26.67
C ILE A 547 -22.88 -3.23 27.71
N ASN A 548 -23.68 -3.63 28.69
CA ASN A 548 -24.19 -2.73 29.73
C ASN A 548 -23.04 -2.20 30.60
N GLU A 549 -22.07 -3.04 30.96
CA GLU A 549 -20.85 -2.59 31.65
C GLU A 549 -20.07 -1.54 30.85
N LYS A 550 -19.91 -1.75 29.54
CA LYS A 550 -19.24 -0.77 28.66
C LYS A 550 -19.99 0.55 28.63
N LEU A 551 -21.32 0.54 28.46
CA LEU A 551 -22.16 1.74 28.44
C LEU A 551 -22.06 2.52 29.75
N LEU A 552 -22.04 1.83 30.90
CA LEU A 552 -21.98 2.43 32.24
C LEU A 552 -20.57 2.89 32.64
N SER A 553 -19.52 2.31 32.05
CA SER A 553 -18.13 2.60 32.43
C SER A 553 -17.66 4.03 32.12
N GLY A 554 -18.33 4.73 31.20
CA GLY A 554 -17.90 6.05 30.70
C GLY A 554 -16.57 6.04 29.93
N LYS A 555 -15.97 4.87 29.66
CA LYS A 555 -14.72 4.74 28.92
C LYS A 555 -14.97 4.71 27.40
N PRO A 556 -14.01 5.18 26.58
CA PRO A 556 -14.09 5.02 25.12
C PRO A 556 -14.24 3.55 24.74
N LEU A 557 -15.07 3.26 23.73
CA LEU A 557 -15.27 1.89 23.24
C LEU A 557 -14.09 1.39 22.42
N GLU A 558 -13.25 2.29 21.92
CA GLU A 558 -12.06 1.97 21.12
C GLU A 558 -12.39 1.08 19.92
N SER A 559 -13.54 1.32 19.28
CA SER A 559 -14.07 0.46 18.20
C SER A 559 -13.16 0.45 16.98
N ILE A 560 -12.43 1.54 16.75
CA ILE A 560 -11.38 1.65 15.72
C ILE A 560 -10.23 0.67 15.98
N LYS A 561 -9.97 0.26 17.23
CA LYS A 561 -8.91 -0.70 17.57
C LYS A 561 -9.33 -2.16 17.39
N ASN A 562 -10.60 -2.43 17.07
CA ASN A 562 -10.98 -3.75 16.63
C ASN A 562 -10.21 -4.06 15.34
N LYS A 563 -9.46 -5.17 15.31
CA LYS A 563 -8.54 -5.51 14.22
C LYS A 563 -9.21 -5.50 12.83
N ASP A 564 -10.48 -5.91 12.73
CA ASP A 564 -11.18 -6.08 11.45
C ASP A 564 -11.69 -4.72 10.95
N ILE A 565 -12.21 -3.89 11.87
CA ILE A 565 -12.59 -2.50 11.57
C ILE A 565 -11.36 -1.63 11.29
N GLN A 566 -10.26 -1.83 12.01
CA GLN A 566 -9.01 -1.10 11.81
C GLN A 566 -8.47 -1.35 10.39
N ARG A 567 -8.47 -2.61 9.94
CA ARG A 567 -8.07 -2.98 8.57
C ARG A 567 -8.91 -2.29 7.50
N TYR A 568 -10.23 -2.16 7.70
CA TYR A 568 -11.08 -1.39 6.80
C TYR A 568 -10.60 0.07 6.69
N TYR A 569 -10.39 0.75 7.82
CA TYR A 569 -9.91 2.13 7.77
C TYR A 569 -8.51 2.22 7.15
N ASP A 570 -7.61 1.32 7.55
CA ASP A 570 -6.24 1.27 7.06
C ASP A 570 -6.16 1.10 5.53
N SER A 571 -6.97 0.19 4.97
CA SER A 571 -7.03 -0.07 3.51
C SER A 571 -7.69 1.07 2.72
N ASN A 572 -8.59 1.85 3.33
CA ASN A 572 -9.29 2.96 2.70
C ASN A 572 -8.67 4.35 2.99
N VAL A 573 -7.61 4.40 3.81
CA VAL A 573 -6.83 5.63 4.08
C VAL A 573 -5.87 5.99 2.94
N VAL A 574 -5.67 5.07 1.98
CA VAL A 574 -4.64 5.16 0.92
C VAL A 574 -5.01 6.17 -0.15
N ASN A 575 -4.76 7.45 0.13
CA ASN A 575 -4.74 8.53 -0.86
C ASN A 575 -3.52 9.45 -0.70
N THR A 576 -2.61 9.15 0.23
CA THR A 576 -1.43 9.99 0.46
C THR A 576 -0.30 9.58 -0.46
N ASP A 577 0.12 10.49 -1.35
CA ASP A 577 1.28 10.31 -2.22
C ASP A 577 2.58 10.20 -1.40
N THR A 578 3.30 9.10 -1.56
CA THR A 578 4.58 8.86 -0.85
C THR A 578 5.68 9.82 -1.31
N ALA A 579 5.69 10.24 -2.58
CA ALA A 579 6.62 11.24 -3.08
C ALA A 579 6.34 12.62 -2.45
N LEU A 580 5.07 12.96 -2.20
CA LEU A 580 4.74 14.17 -1.43
C LEU A 580 5.32 14.07 -0.01
N LEU A 581 5.13 12.95 0.69
CA LEU A 581 5.66 12.78 2.05
C LEU A 581 7.19 12.86 2.07
N ARG A 582 7.89 12.23 1.12
CA ARG A 582 9.35 12.35 0.97
C ARG A 582 9.78 13.78 0.70
N GLY A 583 9.06 14.52 -0.15
CA GLY A 583 9.33 15.94 -0.40
C GLY A 583 9.17 16.80 0.86
N LEU A 584 8.13 16.55 1.67
CA LEU A 584 7.95 17.20 2.97
C LEU A 584 9.08 16.85 3.94
N ILE A 585 9.48 15.57 4.02
CA ILE A 585 10.59 15.09 4.85
C ILE A 585 11.90 15.76 4.43
N ASP A 586 12.25 15.74 3.14
CA ASP A 586 13.48 16.32 2.60
C ASP A 586 13.61 17.81 2.95
N LYS A 587 12.51 18.57 2.79
CA LYS A 587 12.47 19.98 3.20
C LYS A 587 12.67 20.17 4.70
N LEU A 588 12.07 19.33 5.55
CA LEU A 588 12.32 19.40 6.99
C LEU A 588 13.78 19.04 7.34
N GLU A 589 14.33 18.02 6.70
CA GLU A 589 15.71 17.59 6.94
C GLU A 589 16.72 18.68 6.55
N ALA A 590 16.50 19.38 5.43
CA ALA A 590 17.31 20.52 5.01
C ALA A 590 17.36 21.64 6.06
N THR A 591 16.29 21.80 6.85
CA THR A 591 16.24 22.82 7.91
C THR A 591 16.92 22.40 9.21
N LYS A 592 17.32 21.13 9.40
CA LYS A 592 17.96 20.65 10.65
C LYS A 592 19.13 21.54 11.05
N GLY A 593 19.29 21.78 12.36
CA GLY A 593 20.35 22.65 12.84
C GLY A 593 20.21 24.13 12.44
N GLY A 594 19.06 24.57 11.89
CA GLY A 594 18.86 25.91 11.34
C GLY A 594 19.59 26.13 10.01
N TYR A 595 19.49 25.18 9.09
CA TYR A 595 20.35 25.04 7.89
C TYR A 595 21.82 24.81 8.24
N GLY A 596 22.09 23.98 9.26
CA GLY A 596 23.46 23.66 9.68
C GLY A 596 24.19 24.76 10.46
N THR A 597 23.51 25.84 10.87
CA THR A 597 24.09 26.94 11.67
C THR A 597 24.30 26.57 13.15
N GLY A 598 23.98 25.33 13.55
CA GLY A 598 24.21 24.81 14.90
C GLY A 598 23.07 25.10 15.89
N HIS A 599 21.91 25.58 15.42
CA HIS A 599 20.74 25.74 16.28
C HIS A 599 20.20 24.38 16.75
N LYS A 600 19.91 24.26 18.05
CA LYS A 600 19.33 23.03 18.59
C LYS A 600 17.89 22.86 18.12
N ASP A 601 17.60 21.68 17.56
CA ASP A 601 16.24 21.34 17.16
C ASP A 601 15.33 21.11 18.38
N THR A 602 14.08 21.60 18.29
CA THR A 602 13.09 21.43 19.35
C THR A 602 12.54 20.01 19.35
N VAL A 603 12.16 19.48 20.53
CA VAL A 603 11.51 18.16 20.66
C VAL A 603 10.31 18.03 19.73
N LYS A 604 9.44 19.06 19.66
CA LYS A 604 8.27 19.10 18.76
C LYS A 604 8.63 18.91 17.28
N PHE A 605 9.78 19.44 16.82
CA PHE A 605 10.25 19.26 15.44
C PHE A 605 10.71 17.81 15.20
N THR A 606 11.51 17.27 16.13
CA THR A 606 12.00 15.89 16.04
C THR A 606 10.86 14.88 16.05
N GLU A 607 9.86 15.08 16.92
CA GLU A 607 8.66 14.23 16.97
C GLU A 607 7.83 14.29 15.68
N MET A 608 7.66 15.47 15.09
CA MET A 608 6.95 15.65 13.82
C MET A 608 7.69 14.98 12.66
N LEU A 609 9.00 15.20 12.53
CA LEU A 609 9.82 14.56 11.49
C LEU A 609 9.81 13.04 11.65
N LYS A 610 9.91 12.52 12.87
CA LYS A 610 9.80 11.08 13.14
C LYS A 610 8.44 10.53 12.71
N ALA A 611 7.34 11.19 13.09
CA ALA A 611 6.00 10.73 12.71
C ALA A 611 5.82 10.69 11.18
N LEU A 612 6.31 11.71 10.45
CA LEU A 612 6.26 11.74 8.99
C LEU A 612 7.07 10.59 8.38
N LYS A 613 8.27 10.32 8.89
CA LYS A 613 9.11 9.19 8.45
C LYS A 613 8.48 7.85 8.74
N ASP A 614 7.91 7.64 9.93
CA ASP A 614 7.26 6.39 10.29
C ASP A 614 6.05 6.13 9.37
N TYR A 615 5.26 7.18 9.06
CA TYR A 615 4.11 7.10 8.17
C TYR A 615 4.50 6.88 6.70
N GLU A 616 5.47 7.63 6.18
CA GLU A 616 5.99 7.46 4.82
C GLU A 616 6.59 6.07 4.63
N TYR A 617 7.41 5.62 5.59
CA TYR A 617 8.00 4.29 5.59
C TYR A 617 6.92 3.22 5.46
N LYS A 618 5.88 3.30 6.29
CA LYS A 618 4.82 2.31 6.32
C LYS A 618 3.99 2.28 5.02
N LEU A 619 3.70 3.45 4.45
CA LEU A 619 3.06 3.54 3.12
C LEU A 619 3.94 2.98 2.01
N SER A 620 5.25 3.31 2.01
CA SER A 620 6.19 2.86 0.99
C SER A 620 6.42 1.35 1.01
N TYR A 621 6.21 0.71 2.17
CA TYR A 621 6.34 -0.74 2.37
C TYR A 621 5.06 -1.50 1.99
N GLY A 622 3.93 -0.83 1.79
CA GLY A 622 2.66 -1.51 1.54
C GLY A 622 2.04 -2.17 2.77
N ASP A 623 2.61 -2.03 3.98
CA ASP A 623 2.00 -2.55 5.22
C ASP A 623 0.95 -1.57 5.72
N MET A 624 -0.32 -1.85 5.44
CA MET A 624 -1.41 -0.98 5.83
C MET A 624 -1.77 -1.09 7.32
N ASN A 625 -1.30 -2.09 8.07
CA ASN A 625 -1.79 -2.32 9.44
C ASN A 625 -1.43 -1.14 10.39
N GLY A 626 -2.40 -0.46 10.98
CA GLY A 626 -2.16 0.71 11.84
C GLY A 626 -1.66 1.94 11.08
N ILE A 627 -1.84 2.00 9.75
CA ILE A 627 -1.46 3.16 8.94
C ILE A 627 -2.31 4.39 9.31
N MET A 628 -3.57 4.19 9.72
CA MET A 628 -4.43 5.28 10.20
C MET A 628 -3.92 5.88 11.52
N ASP A 629 -3.39 5.06 12.43
CA ASP A 629 -2.81 5.56 13.68
C ASP A 629 -1.56 6.39 13.43
N LEU A 630 -0.72 5.98 12.47
CA LEU A 630 0.42 6.78 12.03
C LEU A 630 -0.02 8.09 11.37
N LYS A 631 -1.04 8.07 10.50
CA LYS A 631 -1.63 9.30 9.92
C LYS A 631 -2.11 10.25 11.01
N ASN A 632 -2.88 9.75 11.97
CA ASN A 632 -3.38 10.55 13.10
C ASN A 632 -2.25 11.07 13.99
N THR A 633 -1.18 10.27 14.17
CA THR A 633 0.03 10.69 14.86
C THR A 633 0.70 11.84 14.12
N VAL A 634 0.84 11.77 12.78
CA VAL A 634 1.37 12.86 11.96
C VAL A 634 0.53 14.13 12.14
N ILE A 635 -0.81 14.03 12.01
CA ILE A 635 -1.72 15.17 12.21
C ILE A 635 -1.51 15.78 13.61
N THR A 636 -1.48 14.96 14.64
CA THR A 636 -1.29 15.42 16.04
C THR A 636 0.05 16.12 16.24
N LYS A 637 1.15 15.53 15.74
CA LYS A 637 2.49 16.10 15.88
C LYS A 637 2.68 17.37 15.05
N CYS A 638 2.08 17.47 13.86
CA CYS A 638 2.08 18.68 13.06
C CYS A 638 1.27 19.81 13.73
N LYS A 639 0.06 19.53 14.24
CA LYS A 639 -0.73 20.51 15.01
C LYS A 639 0.04 21.02 16.23
N LYS A 640 0.60 20.11 17.04
CA LYS A 640 1.41 20.44 18.22
C LYS A 640 2.65 21.26 17.88
N TYR A 641 3.23 21.05 16.70
CA TYR A 641 4.31 21.89 16.19
C TYR A 641 3.83 23.32 15.93
N VAL A 642 2.63 23.51 15.38
CA VAL A 642 2.07 24.82 15.02
C VAL A 642 1.50 25.61 16.21
N GLU A 643 0.89 24.96 17.21
CA GLU A 643 0.13 25.57 18.33
C GLU A 643 0.80 26.69 19.15
N ASP A 644 2.13 26.85 19.12
CA ASP A 644 2.84 27.95 19.82
C ASP A 644 3.64 28.82 18.84
N ARG A 645 3.33 28.70 17.55
CA ARG A 645 4.13 29.18 16.43
C ARG A 645 3.24 29.77 15.36
N GLU A 646 2.08 30.27 15.77
CA GLU A 646 1.09 30.77 14.84
C GLU A 646 1.50 32.11 14.23
N SER A 647 2.42 32.88 14.83
CA SER A 647 2.96 34.10 14.23
C SER A 647 4.04 33.85 13.17
N VAL A 648 4.19 34.80 12.24
CA VAL A 648 5.28 34.79 11.25
C VAL A 648 6.63 34.85 11.97
N ARG A 649 7.56 33.97 11.61
CA ARG A 649 8.83 33.85 12.33
C ARG A 649 9.91 34.68 11.67
N ARG A 650 10.82 35.22 12.49
CA ARG A 650 11.98 35.98 12.02
C ARG A 650 12.97 35.14 11.21
N ALA A 651 13.06 33.84 11.51
CA ALA A 651 14.00 32.94 10.86
C ALA A 651 13.33 32.18 9.72
N ASN A 652 13.94 32.18 8.54
CA ASN A 652 13.43 31.52 7.33
C ASN A 652 13.20 30.01 7.54
N TYR A 653 14.14 29.31 8.19
CA TYR A 653 13.97 27.88 8.51
C TYR A 653 12.74 27.62 9.39
N GLY A 654 12.35 28.58 10.22
CA GLY A 654 11.19 28.48 11.09
C GLY A 654 9.87 28.64 10.35
N ASN A 655 9.87 29.41 9.25
CA ASN A 655 8.75 29.57 8.32
C ASN A 655 8.64 28.36 7.39
N ASP A 656 9.76 27.84 6.87
CA ASP A 656 9.77 26.62 6.05
C ASP A 656 9.19 25.42 6.80
N ARG A 657 9.61 25.21 8.06
CA ARG A 657 9.04 24.14 8.90
C ARG A 657 7.54 24.33 9.16
N PHE A 658 7.07 25.58 9.26
CA PHE A 658 5.66 25.90 9.43
C PHE A 658 4.86 25.61 8.15
N ASP A 659 5.37 26.00 6.99
CA ASP A 659 4.78 25.71 5.67
C ASP A 659 4.68 24.20 5.44
N VAL A 660 5.74 23.45 5.74
CA VAL A 660 5.74 21.99 5.61
C VAL A 660 4.70 21.34 6.54
N ALA A 661 4.69 21.72 7.83
CA ALA A 661 3.70 21.20 8.78
C ALA A 661 2.25 21.51 8.35
N SER A 662 2.02 22.73 7.86
CA SER A 662 0.69 23.16 7.38
C SER A 662 0.28 22.44 6.10
N THR A 663 1.22 22.17 5.19
CA THR A 663 0.97 21.41 3.95
C THR A 663 0.70 19.94 4.24
N ALA A 664 1.39 19.35 5.23
CA ALA A 664 1.09 18.01 5.71
C ALA A 664 -0.33 17.93 6.30
N LEU A 665 -0.73 18.91 7.14
CA LEU A 665 -2.09 18.98 7.68
C LEU A 665 -3.15 19.17 6.59
N TYR A 666 -2.89 20.05 5.62
CA TYR A 666 -3.72 20.24 4.44
C TYR A 666 -3.94 18.94 3.66
N SER A 667 -2.89 18.14 3.51
CA SER A 667 -2.94 16.89 2.74
C SER A 667 -3.58 15.72 3.50
N LEU A 668 -3.52 15.73 4.83
CA LEU A 668 -3.92 14.58 5.65
C LEU A 668 -5.28 14.76 6.36
N MET A 669 -5.71 16.00 6.61
CA MET A 669 -6.97 16.28 7.29
C MET A 669 -8.13 16.38 6.29
N SER A 670 -9.37 16.25 6.80
CA SER A 670 -10.55 16.64 6.03
C SER A 670 -10.53 18.15 5.73
N THR A 671 -11.09 18.57 4.59
CA THR A 671 -11.25 19.99 4.23
C THR A 671 -11.85 20.82 5.36
N GLU A 672 -12.85 20.30 6.07
CA GLU A 672 -13.51 21.00 7.16
C GLU A 672 -12.61 21.14 8.39
N ASP A 673 -12.00 20.04 8.85
CA ASP A 673 -11.09 20.08 9.99
C ASP A 673 -9.91 21.00 9.73
N PHE A 674 -9.39 20.95 8.50
CA PHE A 674 -8.33 21.81 8.05
C PHE A 674 -8.78 23.27 8.07
N THR A 675 -9.96 23.60 7.54
CA THR A 675 -10.50 24.97 7.51
C THR A 675 -10.70 25.52 8.92
N ARG A 676 -11.27 24.74 9.84
CA ARG A 676 -11.44 25.13 11.25
C ARG A 676 -10.09 25.40 11.91
N TRP A 677 -9.15 24.49 11.75
CA TRP A 677 -7.80 24.63 12.29
C TRP A 677 -7.08 25.84 11.68
N ALA A 678 -7.12 26.01 10.36
CA ALA A 678 -6.50 27.11 9.65
C ALA A 678 -7.11 28.46 10.04
N HIS A 679 -8.43 28.53 10.26
CA HIS A 679 -9.09 29.74 10.76
C HIS A 679 -8.58 30.11 12.16
N ALA A 680 -8.45 29.14 13.07
CA ALA A 680 -7.90 29.37 14.41
C ALA A 680 -6.45 29.88 14.36
N VAL A 681 -5.61 29.30 13.48
CA VAL A 681 -4.23 29.76 13.26
C VAL A 681 -4.21 31.17 12.62
N ASN A 682 -5.05 31.42 11.62
CA ASN A 682 -5.14 32.70 10.92
C ASN A 682 -5.66 33.84 11.81
N GLY A 683 -6.51 33.55 12.78
CA GLY A 683 -6.95 34.53 13.78
C GLY A 683 -5.79 35.12 14.60
N LYS A 684 -4.67 34.40 14.68
CA LYS A 684 -3.44 34.84 15.36
C LYS A 684 -2.37 35.41 14.40
N ARG A 685 -2.61 35.42 13.07
CA ARG A 685 -1.68 35.91 12.05
C ARG A 685 -2.08 37.27 11.51
N SER A 686 -1.23 38.27 11.71
CA SER A 686 -1.43 39.63 11.19
C SER A 686 -1.13 39.75 9.69
N SER A 687 -0.23 38.92 9.17
CA SER A 687 0.13 38.81 7.74
C SER A 687 0.47 37.35 7.40
N ASP A 688 0.50 37.00 6.11
CA ASP A 688 0.86 35.65 5.65
C ASP A 688 -0.09 34.53 6.12
N LYS A 689 -1.39 34.67 5.81
CA LYS A 689 -2.43 33.69 6.19
C LYS A 689 -2.26 32.35 5.47
N LEU A 690 -2.70 31.28 6.13
CA LEU A 690 -2.90 29.98 5.54
C LEU A 690 -4.17 30.02 4.68
N THR A 691 -3.99 30.01 3.36
CA THR A 691 -5.08 29.88 2.38
C THR A 691 -4.98 28.54 1.68
N TRP A 692 -6.11 28.03 1.20
CA TRP A 692 -6.16 26.77 0.43
C TRP A 692 -5.18 26.80 -0.76
N ASP A 693 -5.24 27.84 -1.59
CA ASP A 693 -4.41 27.99 -2.80
C ASP A 693 -2.91 27.99 -2.51
N ARG A 694 -2.49 28.69 -1.46
CA ARG A 694 -1.09 28.68 -0.99
C ARG A 694 -0.61 27.27 -0.68
N LEU A 695 -1.39 26.49 0.07
CA LEU A 695 -0.98 25.15 0.49
C LEU A 695 -1.09 24.13 -0.65
N ALA A 696 -2.08 24.27 -1.54
CA ALA A 696 -2.14 23.52 -2.79
C ALA A 696 -0.88 23.78 -3.65
N THR A 697 -0.47 25.04 -3.79
CA THR A 697 0.76 25.41 -4.51
C THR A 697 2.00 24.81 -3.87
N LYS A 698 2.10 24.85 -2.53
CA LYS A 698 3.22 24.23 -1.78
C LYS A 698 3.22 22.71 -1.92
N GLN A 699 2.06 22.07 -1.88
CA GLN A 699 1.92 20.63 -2.08
C GLN A 699 2.46 20.22 -3.45
N VAL A 700 2.03 20.91 -4.52
CA VAL A 700 2.53 20.68 -5.89
C VAL A 700 4.04 20.93 -5.95
N GLN A 701 4.54 22.01 -5.34
CA GLN A 701 5.97 22.30 -5.30
C GLN A 701 6.78 21.18 -4.64
N PHE A 702 6.36 20.69 -3.47
CA PHE A 702 7.07 19.63 -2.76
C PHE A 702 7.04 18.31 -3.52
N LEU A 703 5.89 17.96 -4.09
CA LEU A 703 5.72 16.77 -4.92
C LEU A 703 6.62 16.83 -6.15
N THR A 704 6.48 17.86 -6.98
CA THR A 704 7.24 18.00 -8.24
C THR A 704 8.75 18.10 -8.02
N THR A 705 9.19 18.80 -6.96
CA THR A 705 10.63 18.87 -6.61
C THR A 705 11.17 17.48 -6.25
N GLN A 706 10.42 16.70 -5.47
CA GLN A 706 10.85 15.37 -5.07
C GLN A 706 10.84 14.40 -6.27
N GLN A 707 9.81 14.46 -7.11
CA GLN A 707 9.71 13.69 -8.35
C GLN A 707 10.88 13.97 -9.29
N ALA A 708 11.24 15.24 -9.49
CA ALA A 708 12.40 15.62 -10.30
C ALA A 708 13.71 15.08 -9.69
N LYS A 709 13.87 15.15 -8.37
CA LYS A 709 15.04 14.61 -7.67
C LYS A 709 15.15 13.09 -7.83
N GLU A 710 14.04 12.36 -7.72
CA GLU A 710 13.99 10.91 -7.93
C GLU A 710 14.35 10.57 -9.38
N GLU A 711 13.80 11.29 -10.35
CA GLU A 711 14.09 11.12 -11.78
C GLU A 711 15.56 11.42 -12.11
N ASP A 712 16.14 12.48 -11.54
CA ASP A 712 17.55 12.83 -11.70
C ASP A 712 18.47 11.73 -11.16
N LEU A 713 18.13 11.15 -10.01
CA LEU A 713 18.87 10.01 -9.43
C LEU A 713 18.82 8.78 -10.35
N GLN A 714 17.68 8.52 -10.98
CA GLN A 714 17.54 7.41 -11.93
C GLN A 714 18.27 7.71 -13.26
N ASN A 715 18.18 8.94 -13.79
CA ASN A 715 18.89 9.33 -15.00
C ASN A 715 20.41 9.24 -14.82
N ALA A 716 20.89 9.65 -13.64
CA ALA A 716 22.29 9.51 -13.29
C ALA A 716 22.74 8.06 -13.43
N SER A 717 21.92 7.03 -13.15
CA SER A 717 22.33 5.61 -13.18
C SER A 717 22.95 5.16 -14.51
N SER A 718 22.63 5.81 -15.62
CA SER A 718 23.22 5.51 -16.94
C SER A 718 24.66 6.01 -17.15
N GLN A 719 25.18 6.86 -16.27
CA GLN A 719 26.49 7.52 -16.43
C GLN A 719 27.57 6.86 -15.57
N SER A 720 28.84 6.93 -15.99
CA SER A 720 29.96 6.47 -15.13
C SER A 720 30.10 7.31 -13.86
N ARG A 721 30.41 6.66 -12.73
CA ARG A 721 30.59 7.29 -11.40
C ARG A 721 32.02 7.64 -11.06
N VAL A 722 32.95 6.95 -11.69
CA VAL A 722 34.39 7.03 -11.47
C VAL A 722 35.08 7.39 -12.77
N ALA A 723 35.93 8.42 -12.72
CA ALA A 723 36.78 8.76 -13.83
C ALA A 723 37.85 7.67 -14.02
N LYS A 724 38.02 7.22 -15.26
CA LYS A 724 38.95 6.14 -15.64
C LYS A 724 39.79 6.56 -16.85
N PRO A 725 41.06 6.11 -16.99
CA PRO A 725 41.84 6.35 -18.20
C PRO A 725 41.16 5.73 -19.42
N LYS A 726 41.22 6.39 -20.58
CA LYS A 726 40.63 5.86 -21.84
C LYS A 726 41.11 4.44 -22.19
N SER A 727 42.36 4.11 -21.84
CA SER A 727 42.92 2.77 -22.05
C SER A 727 42.18 1.70 -21.25
N TYR A 728 41.78 2.02 -20.01
CA TYR A 728 41.03 1.10 -19.15
C TYR A 728 39.53 1.11 -19.48
N GLU A 729 38.99 2.26 -19.87
CA GLU A 729 37.58 2.43 -20.21
C GLU A 729 37.10 1.46 -21.29
N ALA A 730 37.91 1.23 -22.32
CA ALA A 730 37.58 0.28 -23.38
C ALA A 730 37.40 -1.15 -22.83
N GLY A 731 38.34 -1.63 -22.00
CA GLY A 731 38.25 -2.96 -21.38
C GLY A 731 37.14 -3.07 -20.34
N PHE A 732 36.87 -2.01 -19.60
CA PHE A 732 35.73 -1.95 -18.70
C PHE A 732 34.39 -2.07 -19.44
N VAL A 733 34.21 -1.33 -20.54
CA VAL A 733 33.00 -1.41 -21.37
C VAL A 733 32.86 -2.79 -22.02
N ARG A 734 33.96 -3.46 -22.39
CA ARG A 734 33.93 -4.86 -22.83
C ARG A 734 33.33 -5.77 -21.76
N PHE A 735 33.75 -5.63 -20.50
CA PHE A 735 33.18 -6.40 -19.40
C PHE A 735 31.69 -6.08 -19.18
N GLU A 736 31.30 -4.80 -19.19
CA GLU A 736 29.88 -4.41 -19.06
C GLU A 736 29.01 -5.07 -20.13
N LYS A 737 29.48 -5.03 -21.39
CA LYS A 737 28.81 -5.66 -22.52
C LYS A 737 28.80 -7.18 -22.44
N LEU A 738 29.81 -7.82 -21.87
CA LEU A 738 29.88 -9.27 -21.75
C LEU A 738 28.75 -9.83 -20.87
N VAL A 739 28.43 -9.14 -19.77
CA VAL A 739 27.48 -9.65 -18.75
C VAL A 739 26.19 -8.85 -18.64
N GLY A 740 26.04 -7.80 -19.46
CA GLY A 740 24.89 -6.89 -19.45
C GLY A 740 23.55 -7.56 -19.78
N ARG A 741 22.51 -6.73 -19.82
CA ARG A 741 21.14 -7.12 -20.19
C ARG A 741 21.08 -7.61 -21.63
N ILE A 742 21.81 -6.93 -22.52
CA ILE A 742 22.00 -7.29 -23.92
C ILE A 742 23.47 -7.69 -24.11
N PRO A 743 23.83 -8.94 -23.78
CA PRO A 743 25.20 -9.39 -23.78
C PRO A 743 25.79 -9.37 -25.20
N GLN A 744 27.02 -8.88 -25.36
CA GLN A 744 27.77 -8.83 -26.62
C GLN A 744 29.14 -9.49 -26.45
N PHE A 745 29.47 -10.41 -27.36
CA PHE A 745 30.78 -11.05 -27.38
C PHE A 745 31.80 -10.12 -28.05
N ASP A 746 32.97 -9.96 -27.45
CA ASP A 746 34.10 -9.19 -27.99
C ASP A 746 35.21 -10.15 -28.43
N ASP A 747 35.82 -9.90 -29.58
CA ASP A 747 36.89 -10.73 -30.15
C ASP A 747 38.10 -10.88 -29.20
N LYS A 748 38.29 -9.97 -28.24
CA LYS A 748 39.31 -10.11 -27.19
C LYS A 748 39.09 -11.27 -26.24
N PHE A 749 37.90 -11.86 -26.22
CA PHE A 749 37.60 -13.09 -25.48
C PHE A 749 37.78 -14.36 -26.33
N ASP A 750 38.12 -14.24 -27.62
CA ASP A 750 38.43 -15.40 -28.46
C ASP A 750 39.62 -16.18 -27.88
N GLY A 751 39.46 -17.49 -27.76
CA GLY A 751 40.46 -18.37 -27.13
C GLY A 751 40.42 -18.39 -25.60
N VAL A 752 39.63 -17.52 -24.96
CA VAL A 752 39.30 -17.59 -23.53
C VAL A 752 37.92 -18.24 -23.34
N PHE A 753 36.94 -17.86 -24.16
CA PHE A 753 35.59 -18.42 -24.16
C PHE A 753 35.23 -18.99 -25.54
N SER A 754 34.47 -20.09 -25.56
CA SER A 754 33.82 -20.59 -26.77
C SER A 754 32.68 -19.63 -27.15
N ARG A 755 32.63 -19.20 -28.43
CA ARG A 755 31.56 -18.33 -28.95
C ARG A 755 30.19 -19.02 -28.87
N ASP A 756 30.16 -20.32 -29.14
CA ASP A 756 28.93 -21.11 -29.10
C ASP A 756 28.42 -21.27 -27.66
N ASP A 757 29.32 -21.60 -26.72
CA ASP A 757 28.97 -21.70 -25.29
C ASP A 757 28.49 -20.37 -24.73
N TYR A 758 29.10 -19.26 -25.19
CA TYR A 758 28.65 -17.92 -24.81
C TYR A 758 27.25 -17.63 -25.36
N ALA A 759 27.02 -17.88 -26.65
CA ALA A 759 25.73 -17.64 -27.29
C ALA A 759 24.60 -18.47 -26.65
N GLU A 760 24.91 -19.70 -26.20
CA GLU A 760 23.97 -20.55 -25.49
C GLU A 760 23.61 -20.01 -24.10
N LYS A 761 24.61 -19.57 -23.33
CA LYS A 761 24.47 -19.19 -21.91
C LYS A 761 24.09 -17.73 -21.68
N PHE A 762 24.44 -16.83 -22.59
CA PHE A 762 24.23 -15.39 -22.45
C PHE A 762 23.17 -14.90 -23.42
N LYS A 763 21.90 -15.21 -23.11
CA LYS A 763 20.75 -14.77 -23.90
C LYS A 763 20.34 -13.34 -23.55
N PRO A 764 19.99 -12.48 -24.53
CA PRO A 764 19.38 -11.18 -24.26
C PRO A 764 18.12 -11.31 -23.42
N ILE A 765 17.95 -10.39 -22.48
CA ILE A 765 16.73 -10.26 -21.67
C ILE A 765 15.70 -9.53 -22.53
N ASP A 766 14.47 -10.08 -22.63
CA ASP A 766 13.39 -9.49 -23.44
C ASP A 766 13.06 -8.07 -22.94
N ASP A 767 12.81 -7.13 -23.85
CA ASP A 767 12.37 -5.77 -23.52
C ASP A 767 11.02 -5.74 -22.78
N ASN A 768 10.22 -6.81 -22.93
CA ASN A 768 8.97 -7.04 -22.22
C ASN A 768 9.16 -7.50 -20.76
N GLU A 769 10.32 -8.06 -20.40
CA GLU A 769 10.67 -8.37 -19.01
C GLU A 769 11.02 -7.06 -18.28
N ARG A 770 10.03 -6.52 -17.56
CA ARG A 770 10.15 -5.24 -16.83
C ARG A 770 11.07 -5.38 -15.63
N PHE A 771 12.38 -5.31 -15.84
CA PHE A 771 13.33 -5.11 -14.74
C PHE A 771 13.16 -3.69 -14.22
N VAL A 772 12.38 -3.55 -13.16
CA VAL A 772 12.05 -2.26 -12.56
C VAL A 772 13.30 -1.55 -12.05
N GLN A 773 13.31 -0.22 -12.11
CA GLN A 773 14.34 0.58 -11.46
C GLN A 773 14.36 0.33 -9.95
N ILE A 774 15.55 0.41 -9.34
CA ILE A 774 15.70 0.28 -7.90
C ILE A 774 15.35 1.61 -7.23
N GLY A 775 14.45 1.55 -6.27
CA GLY A 775 13.91 2.71 -5.56
C GLY A 775 12.76 3.42 -6.30
N PRO A 776 12.28 4.54 -5.76
CA PRO A 776 11.16 5.25 -6.35
C PRO A 776 11.53 5.91 -7.69
N SER A 777 10.56 5.90 -8.60
CA SER A 777 10.64 6.57 -9.90
C SER A 777 9.24 6.91 -10.41
N VAL A 778 9.11 8.10 -11.00
CA VAL A 778 7.85 8.55 -11.64
C VAL A 778 7.73 7.96 -13.03
N THR A 779 8.85 7.79 -13.73
CA THR A 779 8.90 7.15 -15.03
C THR A 779 9.17 5.66 -14.84
N LYS A 780 8.23 4.80 -15.24
CA LYS A 780 8.41 3.35 -15.23
C LYS A 780 9.39 2.94 -16.34
N ARG A 781 10.68 3.16 -16.09
CA ARG A 781 11.79 2.79 -16.97
C ARG A 781 12.39 1.45 -16.52
N ASN A 782 13.13 0.82 -17.42
CA ASN A 782 13.93 -0.35 -17.10
C ASN A 782 15.21 0.03 -16.36
N LEU A 783 15.75 -0.90 -15.57
CA LEU A 783 17.06 -0.78 -14.94
C LEU A 783 18.14 -0.53 -16.01
N SER A 784 19.05 0.43 -15.75
CA SER A 784 20.17 0.71 -16.65
C SER A 784 21.12 -0.47 -16.74
N ASP A 785 21.71 -0.69 -17.91
CA ASP A 785 22.63 -1.81 -18.17
C ASP A 785 23.81 -1.82 -17.19
N GLN A 786 24.37 -0.66 -16.87
CA GLN A 786 25.49 -0.55 -15.94
C GLN A 786 25.13 -0.88 -14.48
N ASP A 787 23.90 -0.58 -14.07
CA ASP A 787 23.42 -0.99 -12.73
C ASP A 787 23.17 -2.50 -12.71
N PHE A 788 22.62 -3.07 -13.79
CA PHE A 788 22.50 -4.51 -13.95
C PHE A 788 23.87 -5.19 -13.91
N THR A 789 24.87 -4.70 -14.66
CA THR A 789 26.25 -5.19 -14.59
C THR A 789 26.81 -5.11 -13.17
N ALA A 790 26.52 -4.05 -12.41
CA ALA A 790 26.97 -3.95 -11.01
C ALA A 790 26.31 -5.01 -10.11
N ILE A 791 25.05 -5.38 -10.37
CA ILE A 791 24.38 -6.50 -9.70
C ILE A 791 25.02 -7.83 -10.10
N VAL A 792 25.30 -8.05 -11.38
CA VAL A 792 26.01 -9.25 -11.84
C VAL A 792 27.39 -9.34 -11.19
N PHE A 793 28.17 -8.25 -11.21
CA PHE A 793 29.45 -8.14 -10.52
C PHE A 793 29.34 -8.56 -9.05
N ALA A 794 28.30 -8.10 -8.35
CA ALA A 794 28.06 -8.49 -6.96
C ALA A 794 27.65 -9.98 -6.82
N ALA A 795 26.85 -10.49 -7.75
CA ALA A 795 26.35 -11.86 -7.77
C ALA A 795 27.47 -12.88 -7.99
N LEU A 796 28.50 -12.55 -8.78
CA LEU A 796 29.70 -13.38 -8.96
C LEU A 796 30.47 -13.67 -7.67
N HIS A 797 30.10 -13.00 -6.58
CA HIS A 797 30.73 -13.12 -5.27
C HIS A 797 29.83 -13.77 -4.22
N THR A 798 28.65 -14.29 -4.59
CA THR A 798 27.76 -14.96 -3.63
C THR A 798 28.12 -16.44 -3.39
N PRO A 799 27.80 -16.98 -2.18
CA PRO A 799 27.79 -18.41 -1.82
C PRO A 799 27.42 -19.38 -2.94
N GLU A 800 26.31 -19.10 -3.57
CA GLU A 800 25.64 -20.00 -4.48
C GLU A 800 26.34 -20.03 -5.83
N VAL A 801 26.71 -18.86 -6.35
CA VAL A 801 27.35 -18.71 -7.66
C VAL A 801 28.78 -19.22 -7.62
N LEU A 802 29.54 -18.84 -6.59
CA LEU A 802 30.92 -19.31 -6.45
C LEU A 802 30.98 -20.82 -6.16
N ALA A 803 29.90 -21.49 -5.76
CA ALA A 803 29.91 -22.95 -5.59
C ALA A 803 30.11 -23.72 -6.91
N SER A 804 29.82 -23.11 -8.07
CA SER A 804 29.97 -23.75 -9.38
C SER A 804 31.42 -23.80 -9.88
N ASP A 805 32.30 -22.92 -9.37
CA ASP A 805 33.73 -23.06 -9.60
C ASP A 805 34.28 -24.25 -8.76
N THR A 806 35.23 -25.02 -9.27
CA THR A 806 35.74 -26.21 -8.56
C THR A 806 36.94 -25.91 -7.65
N ARG A 807 37.55 -24.73 -7.75
CA ARG A 807 38.66 -24.26 -6.91
C ARG A 807 38.14 -23.90 -5.52
N LEU A 808 38.91 -24.21 -4.48
CA LEU A 808 38.62 -23.81 -3.08
C LEU A 808 37.20 -24.21 -2.60
N ARG A 809 36.63 -25.33 -3.06
CA ARG A 809 35.23 -25.75 -2.83
C ARG A 809 34.82 -25.85 -1.35
N ASN A 810 35.76 -26.18 -0.46
CA ASN A 810 35.50 -26.34 0.99
C ASN A 810 35.62 -25.03 1.78
N HIS A 811 35.80 -23.91 1.08
CA HIS A 811 36.36 -22.67 1.63
C HIS A 811 35.67 -21.46 1.00
N PHE A 812 34.35 -21.35 1.23
CA PHE A 812 33.48 -20.45 0.48
C PHE A 812 33.88 -18.96 0.54
N GLU A 813 34.03 -18.42 1.75
CA GLU A 813 34.44 -17.02 1.99
C GLU A 813 35.83 -16.68 1.40
N LEU A 814 36.61 -17.71 1.12
CA LEU A 814 38.03 -17.67 0.79
C LEU A 814 38.22 -17.65 -0.72
N LYS A 815 37.29 -18.29 -1.39
CA LYS A 815 37.12 -18.29 -2.83
C LYS A 815 36.82 -16.90 -3.37
N MET A 816 35.93 -16.17 -2.72
CA MET A 816 35.58 -14.80 -3.10
C MET A 816 36.82 -13.90 -3.23
N LEU A 817 37.74 -13.97 -2.25
CA LEU A 817 38.94 -13.14 -2.20
C LEU A 817 40.07 -13.62 -3.12
N ALA A 818 40.21 -14.94 -3.30
CA ALA A 818 41.33 -15.51 -4.04
C ALA A 818 41.11 -15.51 -5.56
N ILE A 819 39.87 -15.77 -6.02
CA ILE A 819 39.55 -15.93 -7.44
C ILE A 819 38.64 -14.83 -7.99
N GLY A 820 38.09 -13.94 -7.15
CA GLY A 820 37.15 -12.91 -7.58
C GLY A 820 37.68 -11.98 -8.68
N LYS A 821 38.99 -11.69 -8.69
CA LYS A 821 39.64 -10.90 -9.75
C LYS A 821 39.61 -11.60 -11.13
N ASP A 822 39.71 -12.93 -11.15
CA ASP A 822 39.70 -13.72 -12.40
C ASP A 822 38.32 -13.67 -13.07
N LEU A 823 37.27 -13.48 -12.26
CA LEU A 823 35.87 -13.38 -12.69
C LEU A 823 35.47 -11.94 -13.04
N THR A 824 36.32 -10.95 -12.74
CA THR A 824 35.98 -9.53 -12.84
C THR A 824 37.11 -8.70 -13.46
N THR A 825 38.06 -8.19 -12.66
CA THR A 825 39.03 -7.18 -13.10
C THR A 825 40.02 -7.69 -14.15
N GLU A 826 40.35 -8.99 -14.17
CA GLU A 826 41.21 -9.58 -15.23
C GLU A 826 40.50 -9.62 -16.60
N LEU A 827 39.17 -9.71 -16.63
CA LEU A 827 38.39 -9.68 -17.88
C LEU A 827 38.32 -8.28 -18.49
N ALA A 828 38.59 -7.24 -17.69
CA ALA A 828 38.63 -5.86 -18.15
C ALA A 828 40.02 -5.42 -18.66
N LYS A 829 41.03 -6.31 -18.64
CA LYS A 829 42.37 -6.01 -19.17
C LYS A 829 42.42 -6.23 -20.68
N ASP A 830 43.46 -5.70 -21.32
CA ASP A 830 43.67 -5.86 -22.77
C ASP A 830 44.17 -7.26 -23.16
N ASP A 831 44.96 -7.89 -22.28
CA ASP A 831 45.42 -9.27 -22.40
C ASP A 831 44.66 -10.15 -21.40
N VAL A 832 43.52 -10.71 -21.82
CA VAL A 832 42.71 -11.57 -20.96
C VAL A 832 43.41 -12.93 -20.77
N PRO A 833 43.63 -13.41 -19.54
CA PRO A 833 44.34 -14.67 -19.31
C PRO A 833 43.61 -15.89 -19.93
N LEU A 834 44.32 -16.69 -20.72
CA LEU A 834 43.79 -17.91 -21.39
C LEU A 834 43.25 -19.00 -20.42
N LYS A 835 43.51 -18.90 -19.11
CA LYS A 835 42.94 -19.81 -18.10
C LYS A 835 41.47 -19.51 -17.79
N GLY A 836 40.86 -18.54 -18.47
CA GLY A 836 39.51 -18.03 -18.20
C GLY A 836 38.36 -18.91 -18.66
N GLU A 837 38.56 -19.95 -19.49
CA GLU A 837 37.49 -20.84 -19.98
C GLU A 837 36.62 -21.42 -18.85
N ARG A 838 37.22 -21.64 -17.68
CA ARG A 838 36.56 -22.16 -16.47
C ARG A 838 35.63 -21.15 -15.79
N ASN A 839 35.67 -19.89 -16.19
CA ASN A 839 34.90 -18.80 -15.60
C ASN A 839 33.53 -18.62 -16.27
N ILE A 840 33.33 -19.14 -17.50
CA ILE A 840 32.10 -18.88 -18.27
C ILE A 840 30.83 -19.36 -17.57
N GLN A 841 30.89 -20.52 -16.88
CA GLN A 841 29.75 -21.04 -16.12
C GLN A 841 29.44 -20.14 -14.91
N VAL A 842 30.46 -19.73 -14.17
CA VAL A 842 30.30 -18.85 -13.01
C VAL A 842 29.74 -17.49 -13.43
N LEU A 843 30.17 -16.97 -14.59
CA LEU A 843 29.65 -15.74 -15.18
C LEU A 843 28.17 -15.88 -15.54
N ALA A 844 27.77 -17.01 -16.13
CA ALA A 844 26.38 -17.30 -16.45
C ALA A 844 25.53 -17.44 -15.18
N ASP A 845 25.99 -18.22 -14.20
CA ASP A 845 25.28 -18.41 -12.91
C ASP A 845 25.11 -17.08 -12.15
N GLY A 846 26.13 -16.21 -12.16
CA GLY A 846 26.06 -14.89 -11.56
C GLY A 846 25.06 -13.97 -12.27
N ARG A 847 24.98 -14.05 -13.60
CA ARG A 847 23.99 -13.32 -14.38
C ARG A 847 22.58 -13.82 -14.11
N ASP A 848 22.37 -15.13 -14.05
CA ASP A 848 21.08 -15.73 -13.74
C ASP A 848 20.62 -15.40 -12.32
N ALA A 849 21.54 -15.39 -11.35
CA ALA A 849 21.25 -14.92 -9.99
C ALA A 849 20.78 -13.46 -9.96
N ALA A 850 21.40 -12.58 -10.76
CA ALA A 850 20.99 -11.18 -10.90
C ALA A 850 19.60 -11.05 -11.56
N ILE A 851 19.32 -11.82 -12.62
CA ILE A 851 18.01 -11.89 -13.28
C ILE A 851 16.92 -12.28 -12.28
N ASN A 852 17.14 -13.40 -11.57
CA ASN A 852 16.18 -13.90 -10.59
C ASN A 852 15.94 -12.90 -9.47
N ALA A 853 17.01 -12.26 -8.96
CA ALA A 853 16.87 -11.24 -7.93
C ALA A 853 16.10 -10.00 -8.42
N MET A 854 16.24 -9.60 -9.68
CA MET A 854 15.49 -8.48 -10.24
C MET A 854 14.02 -8.83 -10.52
N ASN A 855 13.72 -10.07 -10.91
CA ASN A 855 12.35 -10.56 -11.05
C ASN A 855 11.64 -10.58 -9.69
N GLU A 856 12.30 -11.10 -8.65
CA GLU A 856 11.80 -11.08 -7.27
C GLU A 856 11.62 -9.64 -6.76
N TYR A 857 12.58 -8.75 -7.04
CA TYR A 857 12.48 -7.34 -6.69
C TYR A 857 11.28 -6.66 -7.36
N ALA A 858 11.02 -6.95 -8.65
CA ALA A 858 9.85 -6.47 -9.37
C ALA A 858 8.52 -7.01 -8.80
N ALA A 859 8.54 -8.22 -8.24
CA ALA A 859 7.43 -8.81 -7.50
C ALA A 859 7.30 -8.30 -6.05
N GLY A 860 8.23 -7.43 -5.60
CA GLY A 860 8.24 -6.83 -4.26
C GLY A 860 9.10 -7.55 -3.22
N ASN A 861 9.76 -8.65 -3.58
CA ASN A 861 10.68 -9.39 -2.71
C ASN A 861 12.13 -8.88 -2.87
N LYS A 862 12.62 -8.17 -1.86
CA LYS A 862 13.95 -7.50 -1.91
C LYS A 862 15.10 -8.35 -1.36
N ILE A 863 14.81 -9.47 -0.71
CA ILE A 863 15.81 -10.28 0.00
C ILE A 863 16.89 -10.84 -0.94
N PRO A 864 16.55 -11.44 -2.11
CA PRO A 864 17.56 -11.98 -3.00
C PRO A 864 18.54 -10.91 -3.51
N LEU A 865 18.01 -9.74 -3.89
CA LEU A 865 18.83 -8.61 -4.30
C LEU A 865 19.70 -8.10 -3.14
N ALA A 866 19.15 -8.02 -1.92
CA ALA A 866 19.89 -7.60 -0.74
C ALA A 866 21.11 -8.49 -0.44
N HIS A 867 20.95 -9.81 -0.54
CA HIS A 867 22.04 -10.79 -0.38
C HIS A 867 23.17 -10.57 -1.40
N ILE A 868 22.81 -10.39 -2.67
CA ILE A 868 23.75 -10.09 -3.75
C ILE A 868 24.51 -8.79 -3.46
N LEU A 869 23.79 -7.69 -3.19
CA LEU A 869 24.42 -6.38 -2.97
C LEU A 869 25.29 -6.36 -1.70
N ALA A 870 24.90 -7.08 -0.64
CA ALA A 870 25.71 -7.26 0.56
C ALA A 870 27.06 -7.91 0.24
N SER A 871 27.04 -8.99 -0.55
CA SER A 871 28.24 -9.71 -1.00
C SER A 871 29.15 -8.83 -1.86
N GLY A 872 28.55 -8.04 -2.77
CA GLY A 872 29.29 -7.07 -3.58
C GLY A 872 30.03 -6.01 -2.77
N ILE A 873 29.37 -5.39 -1.78
CA ILE A 873 30.00 -4.40 -0.87
C ILE A 873 31.17 -5.04 -0.10
N ARG A 874 31.01 -6.24 0.45
CA ARG A 874 32.09 -6.96 1.14
C ARG A 874 33.27 -7.22 0.23
N ASN A 875 33.02 -7.68 -1.00
CA ASN A 875 34.09 -7.98 -1.94
C ASN A 875 34.86 -6.71 -2.34
N VAL A 876 34.16 -5.64 -2.76
CA VAL A 876 34.79 -4.36 -3.15
C VAL A 876 35.69 -3.83 -2.03
N THR A 877 35.18 -3.84 -0.80
CA THR A 877 35.90 -3.30 0.35
C THR A 877 37.06 -4.19 0.78
N ALA A 878 36.91 -5.52 0.73
CA ALA A 878 37.97 -6.46 1.04
C ALA A 878 39.10 -6.41 -0.01
N ALA A 879 38.76 -6.36 -1.30
CA ALA A 879 39.71 -6.21 -2.40
C ALA A 879 40.51 -4.91 -2.28
N ALA A 880 39.84 -3.78 -2.00
CA ALA A 880 40.53 -2.51 -1.82
C ALA A 880 41.43 -2.48 -0.56
N ARG A 881 41.03 -3.14 0.54
CA ARG A 881 41.83 -3.22 1.77
C ARG A 881 43.06 -4.13 1.64
N SER A 882 43.03 -5.11 0.76
CA SER A 882 44.17 -6.02 0.52
C SER A 882 45.20 -5.46 -0.45
N MET A 883 44.92 -4.34 -1.13
CA MET A 883 45.87 -3.69 -2.04
C MET A 883 47.03 -3.01 -1.30
N GLU A 884 48.24 -3.57 -1.43
CA GLU A 884 49.47 -2.90 -0.97
C GLU A 884 49.92 -1.77 -1.93
N LYS A 885 49.58 -1.90 -3.22
CA LYS A 885 49.77 -0.88 -4.26
C LYS A 885 48.46 -0.65 -4.98
N ILE A 886 48.18 0.61 -5.33
CA ILE A 886 46.95 0.94 -6.06
C ILE A 886 47.19 0.60 -7.55
N SER A 887 46.43 -0.35 -8.07
CA SER A 887 46.45 -0.79 -9.47
C SER A 887 45.21 -0.31 -10.23
N ASP A 888 45.19 -0.50 -11.55
CA ASP A 888 44.02 -0.21 -12.40
C ASP A 888 42.76 -1.01 -11.99
N ASP A 889 42.90 -2.12 -11.26
CA ASP A 889 41.77 -2.90 -10.72
C ASP A 889 40.86 -2.04 -9.81
N ILE A 890 41.41 -1.00 -9.18
CA ILE A 890 40.66 -0.09 -8.30
C ILE A 890 39.52 0.63 -9.04
N TYR A 891 39.64 0.88 -10.36
CA TYR A 891 38.63 1.60 -11.12
C TYR A 891 37.32 0.81 -11.20
N MET A 892 37.38 -0.50 -11.47
CA MET A 892 36.21 -1.36 -11.52
C MET A 892 35.57 -1.51 -10.13
N HIS A 893 36.37 -1.78 -9.09
CA HIS A 893 35.85 -1.89 -7.72
C HIS A 893 35.21 -0.58 -7.24
N ALA A 894 35.78 0.58 -7.58
CA ALA A 894 35.21 1.87 -7.27
C ALA A 894 33.89 2.13 -8.03
N GLU A 895 33.85 1.86 -9.33
CA GLU A 895 32.64 2.06 -10.15
C GLU A 895 31.49 1.16 -9.67
N MET A 896 31.73 -0.15 -9.56
CA MET A 896 30.71 -1.10 -9.13
C MET A 896 30.29 -0.86 -7.69
N GLY A 897 31.24 -0.60 -6.80
CA GLY A 897 30.95 -0.29 -5.39
C GLY A 897 30.05 0.93 -5.23
N VAL A 898 30.34 2.02 -5.94
CA VAL A 898 29.53 3.25 -5.87
C VAL A 898 28.12 3.00 -6.41
N ARG A 899 27.98 2.25 -7.51
CA ARG A 899 26.65 1.87 -8.04
C ARG A 899 25.84 1.05 -7.06
N ILE A 900 26.45 0.02 -6.47
CA ILE A 900 25.80 -0.82 -5.43
C ILE A 900 25.37 0.05 -4.25
N MET A 901 26.26 0.92 -3.75
CA MET A 901 25.95 1.84 -2.66
C MET A 901 24.79 2.79 -3.01
N GLU A 902 24.74 3.32 -4.24
CA GLU A 902 23.66 4.19 -4.71
C GLU A 902 22.33 3.44 -4.93
N MET A 903 22.36 2.20 -5.43
CA MET A 903 21.16 1.33 -5.51
C MET A 903 20.58 1.10 -4.11
N ILE A 904 21.43 0.76 -3.15
CA ILE A 904 21.02 0.58 -1.75
C ILE A 904 20.43 1.88 -1.16
N ASN A 905 21.03 3.04 -1.44
CA ASN A 905 20.53 4.32 -0.92
C ASN A 905 19.24 4.81 -1.59
N ARG A 906 18.91 4.32 -2.79
CA ARG A 906 17.64 4.63 -3.47
C ARG A 906 16.44 3.91 -2.84
N ASP A 907 16.67 2.82 -2.11
CA ASP A 907 15.62 2.01 -1.48
C ASP A 907 15.95 1.66 -0.02
N GLU A 908 15.32 2.37 0.92
CA GLU A 908 15.57 2.18 2.36
C GLU A 908 15.18 0.79 2.89
N GLN A 909 14.22 0.09 2.27
CA GLN A 909 13.93 -1.29 2.66
C GLN A 909 15.04 -2.22 2.19
N LEU A 910 15.46 -2.08 0.92
CA LEU A 910 16.60 -2.84 0.39
C LEU A 910 17.84 -2.65 1.28
N LYS A 911 18.09 -1.43 1.75
CA LYS A 911 19.18 -1.12 2.68
C LYS A 911 19.08 -1.86 4.01
N ARG A 912 17.89 -1.95 4.61
CA ARG A 912 17.68 -2.73 5.85
C ARG A 912 17.90 -4.22 5.63
N GLU A 913 17.41 -4.76 4.52
CA GLU A 913 17.63 -6.17 4.17
C GLU A 913 19.12 -6.43 3.92
N VAL A 914 19.84 -5.52 3.26
CA VAL A 914 21.29 -5.61 3.07
C VAL A 914 22.02 -5.59 4.42
N GLU A 915 21.62 -4.71 5.34
CA GLU A 915 22.19 -4.64 6.70
C GLU A 915 21.91 -5.93 7.49
N ALA A 916 20.71 -6.50 7.36
CA ALA A 916 20.32 -7.76 8.02
C ALA A 916 21.13 -8.97 7.53
N ASN A 917 21.63 -8.93 6.29
CA ASN A 917 22.51 -9.97 5.75
C ASN A 917 23.95 -9.92 6.34
N TYR A 918 24.27 -8.97 7.23
CA TYR A 918 25.52 -8.94 8.01
C TYR A 918 25.35 -9.53 9.41
N ASP A 919 26.28 -10.40 9.82
CA ASP A 919 26.35 -10.91 11.18
C ASP A 919 26.37 -9.75 12.20
N GLN A 920 25.25 -9.56 12.90
CA GLN A 920 25.04 -8.56 13.96
C GLN A 920 25.16 -7.09 13.54
N GLY A 921 25.11 -6.76 12.24
CA GLY A 921 25.11 -5.36 11.74
C GLY A 921 26.38 -4.53 11.98
N GLN A 922 27.34 -5.00 12.78
CA GLN A 922 28.51 -4.21 13.22
C GLN A 922 29.48 -3.85 12.07
N ASN A 923 29.54 -4.65 11.00
CA ASN A 923 30.47 -4.43 9.89
C ASN A 923 29.85 -3.76 8.65
N PHE A 924 28.51 -3.72 8.53
CA PHE A 924 27.85 -3.18 7.34
C PHE A 924 28.19 -1.71 7.14
N LYS A 925 28.03 -0.90 8.18
CA LYS A 925 28.26 0.54 8.11
C LYS A 925 29.69 0.87 7.72
N ASP A 926 30.66 0.16 8.30
CA ASP A 926 32.08 0.36 8.02
C ASP A 926 32.43 -0.01 6.57
N ASP A 927 31.91 -1.13 6.06
CA ASP A 927 32.13 -1.55 4.67
C ASP A 927 31.40 -0.63 3.68
N PHE A 928 30.14 -0.31 3.96
CA PHE A 928 29.32 0.60 3.15
C PHE A 928 29.94 1.99 3.02
N ASP A 929 30.41 2.57 4.14
CA ASP A 929 31.12 3.85 4.11
C ASP A 929 32.51 3.73 3.48
N PHE A 930 33.17 2.58 3.58
CA PHE A 930 34.50 2.37 2.99
C PHE A 930 34.49 2.40 1.45
N VAL A 931 33.35 2.13 0.79
CA VAL A 931 33.21 2.35 -0.67
C VAL A 931 33.58 3.78 -1.08
N LYS A 932 33.30 4.78 -0.25
CA LYS A 932 33.71 6.17 -0.50
C LYS A 932 35.23 6.33 -0.51
N ASN A 933 35.95 5.56 0.32
CA ASN A 933 37.41 5.50 0.29
C ASN A 933 37.92 4.84 -0.99
N VAL A 934 37.28 3.76 -1.45
CA VAL A 934 37.63 3.08 -2.72
C VAL A 934 37.52 4.05 -3.90
N LYS A 935 36.45 4.84 -3.95
CA LYS A 935 36.31 5.93 -4.95
C LYS A 935 37.44 6.95 -4.86
N ALA A 936 37.78 7.41 -3.66
CA ALA A 936 38.87 8.37 -3.47
C ALA A 936 40.24 7.78 -3.88
N MET A 937 40.49 6.49 -3.62
CA MET A 937 41.70 5.79 -4.07
C MET A 937 41.80 5.76 -5.60
N ALA A 938 40.70 5.49 -6.30
CA ALA A 938 40.65 5.56 -7.76
C ALA A 938 40.93 6.99 -8.29
N GLU A 939 40.38 8.02 -7.65
CA GLU A 939 40.64 9.43 -8.01
C GLU A 939 42.11 9.84 -7.78
N ILE A 940 42.74 9.33 -6.72
CA ILE A 940 44.18 9.55 -6.46
C ILE A 940 45.01 8.87 -7.55
N HIS A 941 44.68 7.61 -7.87
CA HIS A 941 45.42 6.82 -8.85
C HIS A 941 45.37 7.43 -10.26
N ILE A 942 44.20 7.86 -10.73
CA ILE A 942 44.08 8.48 -12.07
C ILE A 942 44.86 9.79 -12.17
N LYS A 943 44.85 10.61 -11.11
CA LYS A 943 45.59 11.88 -11.09
C LYS A 943 47.10 11.63 -11.11
N ALA A 944 47.58 10.69 -10.30
CA ALA A 944 48.99 10.30 -10.28
C ALA A 944 49.45 9.70 -11.62
N ASN A 945 48.71 8.75 -12.20
CA ASN A 945 49.03 8.12 -13.48
C ASN A 945 49.04 9.17 -14.62
N ASN A 946 48.08 10.10 -14.64
CA ASN A 946 48.09 11.22 -15.59
C ASN A 946 49.31 12.13 -15.39
N ALA A 947 49.70 12.41 -14.14
CA ALA A 947 50.87 13.22 -13.84
C ALA A 947 52.18 12.53 -14.26
N GLU A 948 52.31 11.23 -14.04
CA GLU A 948 53.46 10.43 -14.48
C GLU A 948 53.57 10.39 -16.01
N LYS A 949 52.47 10.11 -16.70
CA LYS A 949 52.41 10.11 -18.17
C LYS A 949 52.73 11.48 -18.74
N PHE A 950 52.25 12.56 -18.11
CA PHE A 950 52.58 13.92 -18.50
C PHE A 950 54.08 14.18 -18.35
N ILE A 951 54.65 13.93 -17.17
CA ILE A 951 56.10 14.12 -16.93
C ILE A 951 56.93 13.28 -17.91
N ALA A 952 56.61 12.00 -18.11
CA ALA A 952 57.34 11.12 -19.02
C ALA A 952 57.27 11.61 -20.47
N ARG A 953 56.09 12.05 -20.93
CA ARG A 953 55.89 12.62 -22.26
C ARG A 953 56.71 13.90 -22.46
N GLU A 954 56.71 14.80 -21.48
CA GLU A 954 57.45 16.05 -21.59
C GLU A 954 58.96 15.86 -21.49
N VAL A 955 59.43 14.90 -20.70
CA VAL A 955 60.85 14.50 -20.71
C VAL A 955 61.28 13.96 -22.08
N ALA A 956 60.40 13.22 -22.76
CA ALA A 956 60.67 12.68 -24.09
C ALA A 956 60.58 13.71 -25.22
N LYS A 957 59.61 14.64 -25.16
CA LYS A 957 59.33 15.60 -26.24
C LYS A 957 60.06 16.93 -26.10
N ASN A 958 60.24 17.43 -24.88
CA ASN A 958 60.86 18.73 -24.62
C ASN A 958 61.65 18.72 -23.29
N PRO A 959 62.79 18.02 -23.24
CA PRO A 959 63.56 17.83 -22.01
C PRO A 959 64.05 19.14 -21.36
N SER A 960 64.15 20.23 -22.14
CA SER A 960 64.52 21.58 -21.72
C SER A 960 63.32 22.54 -21.58
N GLY A 961 62.08 22.05 -21.73
CA GLY A 961 60.86 22.84 -21.64
C GLY A 961 60.67 23.53 -20.28
N ARG A 962 60.34 24.83 -20.30
CA ARG A 962 60.07 25.63 -19.10
C ARG A 962 58.59 25.56 -18.71
N TYR A 963 58.24 24.67 -17.78
CA TYR A 963 56.95 24.70 -17.07
C TYR A 963 57.06 25.58 -15.82
N ASP A 964 55.96 26.26 -15.46
CA ASP A 964 55.88 27.05 -14.24
C ASP A 964 55.93 26.16 -12.98
N ALA A 965 56.33 26.77 -11.86
CA ALA A 965 56.49 26.05 -10.60
C ALA A 965 55.17 25.46 -10.08
N LYS A 966 54.01 26.12 -10.30
CA LYS A 966 52.72 25.64 -9.78
C LYS A 966 52.27 24.37 -10.50
N THR A 967 52.46 24.31 -11.82
CA THR A 967 52.16 23.10 -12.61
C THR A 967 53.02 21.93 -12.16
N LYS A 968 54.33 22.14 -11.98
CA LYS A 968 55.25 21.11 -11.46
C LYS A 968 54.88 20.69 -10.03
N GLU A 969 54.50 21.63 -9.17
CA GLU A 969 54.03 21.35 -7.81
C GLU A 969 52.80 20.44 -7.82
N ALA A 970 51.80 20.73 -8.65
CA ALA A 970 50.58 19.94 -8.74
C ALA A 970 50.86 18.50 -9.19
N LEU A 971 51.65 18.33 -10.27
CA LEU A 971 52.01 17.01 -10.82
C LEU A 971 52.76 16.16 -9.81
N VAL A 972 53.78 16.74 -9.16
CA VAL A 972 54.56 16.03 -8.13
C VAL A 972 53.70 15.71 -6.91
N THR A 973 52.80 16.60 -6.51
CA THR A 973 51.87 16.37 -5.40
C THR A 973 50.98 15.15 -5.67
N ASP A 974 50.40 15.04 -6.86
CA ASP A 974 49.51 13.92 -7.20
C ASP A 974 50.22 12.56 -7.12
N ILE A 975 51.46 12.47 -7.62
CA ILE A 975 52.29 11.25 -7.55
C ILE A 975 52.62 10.89 -6.09
N LEU A 976 53.05 11.87 -5.30
CA LEU A 976 53.43 11.64 -3.91
C LEU A 976 52.23 11.31 -3.01
N VAL A 977 51.03 11.82 -3.31
CA VAL A 977 49.82 11.44 -2.57
C VAL A 977 49.52 9.95 -2.76
N GLN A 978 49.61 9.42 -3.99
CA GLN A 978 49.46 7.98 -4.21
C GLN A 978 50.52 7.19 -3.44
N GLN A 979 51.81 7.54 -3.59
CA GLN A 979 52.90 6.85 -2.91
C GLN A 979 52.73 6.87 -1.39
N LEU A 980 52.27 7.98 -0.81
CA LEU A 980 52.03 8.07 0.64
C LEU A 980 50.92 7.12 1.10
N VAL A 981 49.85 6.95 0.31
CA VAL A 981 48.77 6.01 0.62
C VAL A 981 49.29 4.57 0.56
N GLU A 982 50.06 4.23 -0.46
CA GLU A 982 50.69 2.91 -0.64
C GLU A 982 51.71 2.59 0.46
N ASP A 983 52.66 3.50 0.72
CA ASP A 983 53.66 3.37 1.79
C ASP A 983 53.01 3.17 3.16
N SER A 984 51.90 3.87 3.40
CA SER A 984 51.15 3.74 4.64
C SER A 984 50.45 2.39 4.74
N ALA A 985 49.92 1.85 3.65
CA ALA A 985 49.37 0.50 3.60
C ALA A 985 50.45 -0.55 3.91
N VAL A 986 51.61 -0.44 3.26
CA VAL A 986 52.77 -1.34 3.48
C VAL A 986 53.22 -1.30 4.94
N LYS A 987 53.52 -0.12 5.49
CA LYS A 987 53.97 0.05 6.89
C LYS A 987 52.95 -0.49 7.89
N TYR A 988 51.66 -0.31 7.61
CA TYR A 988 50.61 -0.77 8.50
C TYR A 988 50.47 -2.30 8.47
N ASN A 989 50.62 -2.91 7.28
CA ASN A 989 50.68 -4.36 7.13
C ASN A 989 51.91 -4.95 7.82
N GLU A 990 53.09 -4.32 7.70
CA GLU A 990 54.29 -4.72 8.45
C GLU A 990 54.06 -4.67 9.97
N LYS A 991 53.44 -3.61 10.48
CA LYS A 991 53.08 -3.49 11.91
C LYS A 991 52.08 -4.56 12.35
N HIS A 992 51.12 -4.91 11.50
CA HIS A 992 50.15 -5.97 11.78
C HIS A 992 50.81 -7.35 11.83
N LYS A 993 51.67 -7.65 10.85
CA LYS A 993 52.50 -8.86 10.80
C LYS A 993 53.40 -8.98 12.04
N ALA A 994 53.80 -7.86 12.64
CA ALA A 994 54.58 -7.83 13.86
C ALA A 994 53.79 -8.15 15.15
N THR A 995 52.45 -8.12 15.12
CA THR A 995 51.61 -8.34 16.32
C THR A 995 51.69 -9.78 16.84
N ALA A 996 51.54 -9.94 18.16
CA ALA A 996 51.55 -11.27 18.79
C ALA A 996 50.42 -12.17 18.27
N SER A 997 49.24 -11.60 18.01
CA SER A 997 48.08 -12.32 17.46
C SER A 997 48.35 -12.84 16.05
N TYR A 998 48.88 -12.00 15.14
CA TYR A 998 49.26 -12.43 13.80
C TYR A 998 50.29 -13.56 13.85
N LYS A 999 51.38 -13.37 14.60
CA LYS A 999 52.45 -14.38 14.72
C LYS A 999 51.96 -15.71 15.30
N ALA A 1000 51.08 -15.66 16.29
CA ALA A 1000 50.49 -16.87 16.88
C ALA A 1000 49.63 -17.64 15.87
N ASN A 1001 48.79 -16.92 15.10
CA ASN A 1001 47.95 -17.53 14.08
C ASN A 1001 48.76 -18.00 12.86
N GLU A 1002 49.82 -17.29 12.46
CA GLU A 1002 50.74 -17.72 11.41
C GLU A 1002 51.47 -19.00 11.82
N LYS A 1003 51.93 -19.09 13.06
CA LYS A 1003 52.54 -20.30 13.63
C LYS A 1003 51.55 -21.47 13.63
N LYS A 1004 50.29 -21.21 14.01
CA LYS A 1004 49.22 -22.21 13.96
C LYS A 1004 48.96 -22.70 12.52
N ASN A 1005 48.81 -21.78 11.57
CA ASN A 1005 48.63 -22.11 10.15
C ASN A 1005 49.79 -22.95 9.60
N ALA A 1006 51.05 -22.59 9.92
CA ALA A 1006 52.21 -23.39 9.53
C ALA A 1006 52.19 -24.80 10.13
N ALA A 1007 51.74 -24.95 11.38
CA ALA A 1007 51.61 -26.25 12.03
C ALA A 1007 50.50 -27.11 11.38
N ASP A 1008 49.35 -26.51 11.09
CA ASP A 1008 48.22 -27.19 10.46
C ASP A 1008 48.58 -27.66 9.03
N TYR A 1009 49.25 -26.81 8.24
CA TYR A 1009 49.80 -27.19 6.92
C TYR A 1009 50.78 -28.36 7.01
N ASN A 1010 51.75 -28.30 7.93
CA ASN A 1010 52.74 -29.37 8.08
C ASN A 1010 52.08 -30.68 8.50
N LYS A 1011 51.06 -30.62 9.37
CA LYS A 1011 50.27 -31.78 9.78
C LYS A 1011 49.50 -32.40 8.60
N ALA A 1012 48.81 -31.58 7.81
CA ALA A 1012 48.09 -32.03 6.62
C ALA A 1012 49.04 -32.62 5.56
N LYS A 1013 50.16 -31.94 5.29
CA LYS A 1013 51.21 -32.40 4.37
C LYS A 1013 51.79 -33.75 4.80
N MET A 1014 52.11 -33.92 6.08
CA MET A 1014 52.61 -35.19 6.61
C MET A 1014 51.57 -36.31 6.50
N ALA A 1015 50.29 -36.02 6.75
CA ALA A 1015 49.22 -36.99 6.57
C ALA A 1015 49.09 -37.43 5.10
N LEU A 1016 49.22 -36.50 4.15
CA LEU A 1016 49.20 -36.82 2.72
C LEU A 1016 50.43 -37.62 2.29
N VAL A 1017 51.62 -37.25 2.74
CA VAL A 1017 52.87 -38.01 2.49
C VAL A 1017 52.73 -39.44 3.00
N LYS A 1018 52.20 -39.63 4.21
CA LYS A 1018 51.94 -40.96 4.77
C LYS A 1018 50.96 -41.76 3.90
N LYS A 1019 49.85 -41.13 3.48
CA LYS A 1019 48.83 -41.75 2.61
C LYS A 1019 49.39 -42.13 1.22
N GLY A 1020 50.31 -41.34 0.68
CA GLY A 1020 51.00 -41.64 -0.58
C GLY A 1020 52.03 -42.77 -0.47
N LEU A 1021 52.77 -42.84 0.64
CA LEU A 1021 53.74 -43.92 0.92
C LEU A 1021 53.08 -45.28 1.19
N GLU A 1022 51.84 -45.28 1.68
CA GLU A 1022 51.04 -46.49 1.92
C GLU A 1022 50.37 -47.05 0.65
N ASN A 1023 50.82 -46.65 -0.56
CA ASN A 1023 50.33 -47.05 -1.90
C ASN A 1023 48.87 -46.68 -2.25
N ASN A 1024 48.23 -45.78 -1.51
CA ASN A 1024 46.80 -45.50 -1.64
C ASN A 1024 46.42 -44.33 -2.58
N LEU A 1025 47.38 -43.68 -3.26
CA LEU A 1025 47.12 -42.57 -4.19
C LEU A 1025 48.01 -42.68 -5.42
N SER A 1026 47.43 -42.53 -6.60
CA SER A 1026 48.17 -42.33 -7.85
C SER A 1026 48.94 -41.00 -7.83
N GLU A 1027 49.95 -40.84 -8.70
CA GLU A 1027 50.74 -39.60 -8.79
C GLU A 1027 49.85 -38.38 -9.09
N ALA A 1028 48.82 -38.55 -9.93
CA ALA A 1028 47.85 -37.51 -10.24
C ALA A 1028 47.00 -37.12 -9.02
N GLU A 1029 46.53 -38.10 -8.23
CA GLU A 1029 45.75 -37.84 -7.02
C GLU A 1029 46.59 -37.22 -5.90
N TYR A 1030 47.84 -37.67 -5.75
CA TYR A 1030 48.78 -37.08 -4.81
C TYR A 1030 49.05 -35.60 -5.15
N LYS A 1031 49.30 -35.31 -6.42
CA LYS A 1031 49.53 -33.94 -6.89
C LYS A 1031 48.29 -33.06 -6.71
N ALA A 1032 47.09 -33.60 -6.97
CA ALA A 1032 45.83 -32.90 -6.74
C ALA A 1032 45.62 -32.57 -5.25
N GLU A 1033 45.88 -33.52 -4.35
CA GLU A 1033 45.68 -33.34 -2.91
C GLU A 1033 46.76 -32.44 -2.30
N MET A 1034 47.99 -32.51 -2.80
CA MET A 1034 49.07 -31.61 -2.38
C MET A 1034 48.77 -30.16 -2.76
N ASN A 1035 48.24 -29.93 -3.98
CA ASN A 1035 47.78 -28.61 -4.39
C ASN A 1035 46.68 -28.07 -3.45
N LYS A 1036 45.73 -28.89 -3.00
CA LYS A 1036 44.71 -28.48 -2.02
C LYS A 1036 45.33 -27.98 -0.71
N ILE A 1037 46.30 -28.72 -0.17
CA ILE A 1037 46.98 -28.36 1.08
C ILE A 1037 47.81 -27.08 0.92
N GLU A 1038 48.46 -26.88 -0.23
CA GLU A 1038 49.19 -25.64 -0.53
C GLU A 1038 48.27 -24.43 -0.70
N ASP A 1039 47.13 -24.62 -1.36
CA ASP A 1039 46.11 -23.60 -1.53
C ASP A 1039 45.50 -23.19 -0.19
N GLU A 1040 45.20 -24.15 0.70
CA GLU A 1040 44.70 -23.89 2.07
C GLU A 1040 45.71 -23.10 2.92
N ARG A 1041 47.02 -23.38 2.78
CA ARG A 1041 48.06 -22.61 3.48
C ARG A 1041 48.17 -21.18 2.95
N LYS A 1042 48.24 -21.00 1.63
CA LYS A 1042 48.27 -19.67 0.99
C LYS A 1042 47.07 -18.86 1.43
N PHE A 1043 45.92 -19.51 1.47
CA PHE A 1043 44.68 -18.94 1.94
C PHE A 1043 44.73 -18.42 3.39
N ASN A 1044 45.09 -19.27 4.35
CA ASN A 1044 45.18 -18.88 5.76
C ASN A 1044 46.22 -17.76 5.96
N HIS A 1045 47.28 -17.73 5.14
CA HIS A 1045 48.26 -16.63 5.15
C HIS A 1045 47.65 -15.32 4.60
N THR A 1046 46.80 -15.38 3.57
CA THR A 1046 46.05 -14.24 3.06
C THR A 1046 45.08 -13.67 4.09
N LEU A 1047 44.32 -14.50 4.83
CA LEU A 1047 43.44 -14.00 5.90
C LEU A 1047 44.21 -13.25 6.99
N LEU A 1048 45.36 -13.78 7.39
CA LEU A 1048 46.17 -13.14 8.40
C LEU A 1048 46.68 -11.78 7.93
N SER A 1049 46.90 -11.61 6.63
CA SER A 1049 47.44 -10.37 6.06
C SER A 1049 46.38 -9.32 5.71
N ILE A 1050 45.07 -9.66 5.69
CA ILE A 1050 43.98 -8.69 5.46
C ILE A 1050 43.77 -7.86 6.72
N ASN A 1051 44.11 -6.57 6.66
CA ASN A 1051 44.00 -5.66 7.79
C ASN A 1051 42.94 -4.58 7.55
N ARG A 1052 41.83 -4.62 8.31
CA ARG A 1052 40.72 -3.65 8.21
C ARG A 1052 41.03 -2.27 8.80
N SER A 1053 42.16 -2.11 9.49
CA SER A 1053 42.41 -0.95 10.35
C SER A 1053 43.32 0.13 9.75
N ASN A 1054 43.62 0.14 8.44
CA ASN A 1054 44.51 1.16 7.85
C ASN A 1054 43.92 2.59 8.02
N PRO A 1055 44.47 3.43 8.91
CA PRO A 1055 43.85 4.71 9.23
C PRO A 1055 44.06 5.77 8.15
N VAL A 1056 45.02 5.60 7.21
CA VAL A 1056 45.13 6.48 6.03
C VAL A 1056 44.01 6.18 5.07
N ALA A 1057 43.91 4.94 4.61
CA ALA A 1057 42.89 4.51 3.64
C ALA A 1057 41.48 4.76 4.18
N ASN A 1058 41.23 4.46 5.47
CA ASN A 1058 39.94 4.68 6.13
C ASN A 1058 39.52 6.17 6.22
N SER A 1059 40.45 7.11 6.03
CA SER A 1059 40.19 8.55 6.17
C SER A 1059 39.94 9.28 4.84
N LEU A 1060 40.11 8.62 3.69
CA LEU A 1060 40.12 9.25 2.36
C LEU A 1060 38.74 9.66 1.83
N GLY A 1061 37.67 9.04 2.32
CA GLY A 1061 36.29 9.20 1.86
C GLY A 1061 35.64 10.50 2.33
N ASP A 1062 36.28 11.22 3.26
CA ASP A 1062 35.92 12.60 3.59
C ASP A 1062 36.78 13.55 2.74
N LYS A 1063 36.12 14.27 1.85
CA LYS A 1063 36.75 15.27 0.97
C LYS A 1063 37.63 16.26 1.74
N LYS A 1064 37.22 16.67 2.95
CA LYS A 1064 37.99 17.60 3.78
C LYS A 1064 39.32 17.00 4.22
N ASN A 1065 39.34 15.71 4.55
CA ASN A 1065 40.55 15.00 4.94
C ASN A 1065 41.47 14.76 3.74
N MET A 1066 40.88 14.43 2.57
CA MET A 1066 41.62 14.29 1.31
C MET A 1066 42.28 15.62 0.90
N ASP A 1067 41.54 16.73 0.95
CA ASP A 1067 42.06 18.07 0.63
C ASP A 1067 43.17 18.48 1.61
N ALA A 1068 43.00 18.19 2.90
CA ALA A 1068 44.02 18.45 3.92
C ALA A 1068 45.30 17.61 3.69
N LEU A 1069 45.14 16.34 3.30
CA LEU A 1069 46.26 15.47 2.94
C LEU A 1069 47.02 16.04 1.73
N ARG A 1070 46.28 16.39 0.67
CA ARG A 1070 46.83 16.95 -0.56
C ARG A 1070 47.56 18.27 -0.32
N GLU A 1071 46.99 19.19 0.45
CA GLU A 1071 47.65 20.46 0.79
C GLU A 1071 48.89 20.26 1.67
N SER A 1072 48.87 19.26 2.57
CA SER A 1072 50.07 18.89 3.35
C SER A 1072 51.19 18.39 2.46
N VAL A 1073 50.88 17.51 1.50
CA VAL A 1073 51.87 17.00 0.52
C VAL A 1073 52.36 18.13 -0.39
N LYS A 1074 51.47 18.98 -0.88
CA LYS A 1074 51.82 20.14 -1.72
C LYS A 1074 52.77 21.12 -1.02
N LYS A 1075 52.55 21.39 0.27
CA LYS A 1075 53.48 22.19 1.07
C LYS A 1075 54.87 21.54 1.12
N MET A 1076 54.94 20.23 1.33
CA MET A 1076 56.22 19.50 1.31
C MET A 1076 56.91 19.56 -0.07
N VAL A 1077 56.16 19.43 -1.16
CA VAL A 1077 56.67 19.57 -2.52
C VAL A 1077 57.29 20.94 -2.73
N LYS A 1078 56.58 22.00 -2.33
CA LYS A 1078 57.05 23.38 -2.42
C LYS A 1078 58.33 23.60 -1.59
N ASP A 1079 58.33 23.17 -0.33
CA ASP A 1079 59.44 23.34 0.61
C ASP A 1079 60.70 22.57 0.18
N SER A 1080 60.53 21.46 -0.56
CA SER A 1080 61.64 20.67 -1.08
C SER A 1080 62.39 21.32 -2.26
N GLY A 1081 61.79 22.32 -2.90
CA GLY A 1081 62.35 22.97 -4.09
C GLY A 1081 62.34 22.11 -5.36
N ILE A 1082 61.75 20.90 -5.34
CA ILE A 1082 61.67 20.01 -6.51
C ILE A 1082 60.97 20.68 -7.70
N SER A 1083 60.01 21.58 -7.44
CA SER A 1083 59.29 22.34 -8.47
C SER A 1083 60.17 23.35 -9.23
N LYS A 1084 61.36 23.68 -8.70
CA LYS A 1084 62.34 24.53 -9.39
C LYS A 1084 63.22 23.76 -10.38
N LYS A 1085 63.17 22.42 -10.36
CA LYS A 1085 64.02 21.57 -11.19
C LYS A 1085 63.43 21.35 -12.60
N SER A 1086 64.25 20.83 -13.52
CA SER A 1086 63.78 20.43 -14.84
C SER A 1086 62.86 19.21 -14.73
N MET A 1087 61.97 18.98 -15.70
CA MET A 1087 61.10 17.77 -15.69
C MET A 1087 61.93 16.47 -15.69
N LYS A 1088 63.11 16.48 -16.33
CA LYS A 1088 64.05 15.35 -16.32
C LYS A 1088 64.61 15.08 -14.93
N ASP A 1089 64.97 16.12 -14.19
CA ASP A 1089 65.45 15.99 -12.81
C ASP A 1089 64.33 15.59 -11.86
N ILE A 1090 63.13 16.14 -12.04
CA ILE A 1090 61.93 15.74 -11.28
C ILE A 1090 61.65 14.25 -11.48
N ALA A 1091 61.66 13.76 -12.72
CA ALA A 1091 61.47 12.34 -13.04
C ALA A 1091 62.55 11.44 -12.42
N LYS A 1092 63.79 11.94 -12.31
CA LYS A 1092 64.90 11.22 -11.65
C LYS A 1092 64.73 11.21 -10.13
N GLU A 1093 64.29 12.32 -9.53
CA GLU A 1093 64.09 12.44 -8.08
C GLU A 1093 62.90 11.67 -7.57
N LEU A 1094 61.81 11.59 -8.34
CA LEU A 1094 60.66 10.74 -8.02
C LEU A 1094 60.98 9.25 -8.02
N LYS A 1095 62.11 8.85 -8.63
CA LYS A 1095 62.65 7.49 -8.57
C LYS A 1095 63.68 7.29 -7.46
N SER A 1096 64.05 8.35 -6.72
CA SER A 1096 65.05 8.29 -5.66
C SER A 1096 64.40 7.96 -4.31
N PRO A 1097 64.83 6.89 -3.61
CA PRO A 1097 64.31 6.54 -2.28
C PRO A 1097 64.50 7.66 -1.25
N LYS A 1098 65.50 8.52 -1.43
CA LYS A 1098 65.87 9.60 -0.49
C LYS A 1098 64.82 10.70 -0.40
N PHE A 1099 64.19 11.04 -1.52
CA PHE A 1099 63.15 12.06 -1.58
C PHE A 1099 61.84 11.51 -1.02
N ILE A 1100 61.49 10.29 -1.41
CA ILE A 1100 60.31 9.54 -0.95
C ILE A 1100 60.34 9.34 0.57
N ASN A 1101 61.46 8.85 1.12
CA ASN A 1101 61.63 8.66 2.56
C ASN A 1101 61.53 9.97 3.36
N LYS A 1102 61.95 11.10 2.77
CA LYS A 1102 61.85 12.42 3.40
C LYS A 1102 60.40 12.91 3.47
N VAL A 1103 59.62 12.69 2.42
CA VAL A 1103 58.18 12.99 2.36
C VAL A 1103 57.38 12.09 3.32
N ALA A 1104 57.69 10.79 3.35
CA ALA A 1104 57.06 9.84 4.27
C ALA A 1104 57.37 10.16 5.75
N ALA A 1105 58.61 10.54 6.08
CA ALA A 1105 59.00 10.93 7.44
C ALA A 1105 58.34 12.26 7.89
N LEU A 1106 58.25 13.25 7.01
CA LEU A 1106 57.58 14.53 7.29
C LEU A 1106 56.06 14.39 7.47
N SER A 1107 55.42 13.51 6.68
CA SER A 1107 54.00 13.17 6.84
C SER A 1107 53.72 12.52 8.20
N GLN A 1108 54.61 11.63 8.64
CA GLN A 1108 54.52 10.95 9.95
C GLN A 1108 54.71 11.95 11.10
N GLN A 1109 55.66 12.88 11.00
CA GLN A 1109 55.81 14.01 11.95
C GLN A 1109 54.59 14.93 11.99
N THR A 1110 54.00 15.25 10.84
CA THR A 1110 52.82 16.12 10.74
C THR A 1110 51.59 15.45 11.36
N ARG A 1111 51.45 14.12 11.18
CA ARG A 1111 50.43 13.31 11.87
C ARG A 1111 50.63 13.26 13.36
N GLU A 1112 51.85 12.99 13.83
CA GLU A 1112 52.16 12.99 15.26
C GLU A 1112 51.90 14.35 15.91
N GLN A 1113 52.24 15.46 15.23
CA GLN A 1113 51.90 16.81 15.68
C GLN A 1113 50.38 17.05 15.73
N ARG A 1114 49.64 16.59 14.70
CA ARG A 1114 48.19 16.78 14.63
C ARG A 1114 47.44 15.90 15.63
N ASP A 1115 47.87 14.66 15.81
CA ASP A 1115 47.34 13.74 16.83
C ASP A 1115 47.62 14.27 18.23
N LYS A 1116 48.79 14.88 18.44
CA LYS A 1116 49.12 15.60 19.68
C LYS A 1116 48.23 16.81 19.89
N GLU A 1117 48.01 17.66 18.88
CA GLU A 1117 47.05 18.79 18.94
C GLU A 1117 45.61 18.33 19.19
N VAL A 1118 45.18 17.23 18.57
CA VAL A 1118 43.83 16.66 18.75
C VAL A 1118 43.68 16.03 20.13
N ALA A 1119 44.71 15.33 20.62
CA ALA A 1119 44.76 14.81 21.99
C ALA A 1119 44.74 15.95 23.01
N GLU A 1120 45.48 17.04 22.77
CA GLU A 1120 45.48 18.25 23.59
C GLU A 1120 44.10 18.95 23.56
N LYS A 1121 43.45 19.05 22.38
CA LYS A 1121 42.08 19.59 22.26
C LYS A 1121 41.04 18.70 22.92
N ARG A 1122 41.15 17.36 22.82
CA ARG A 1122 40.27 16.40 23.51
C ARG A 1122 40.48 16.45 25.02
N ALA A 1123 41.72 16.50 25.48
CA ALA A 1123 42.05 16.67 26.89
C ALA A 1123 41.51 18.01 27.43
N ALA A 1124 41.65 19.10 26.66
CA ALA A 1124 41.07 20.40 27.02
C ALA A 1124 39.54 20.35 27.09
N ALA A 1125 38.88 19.75 26.09
CA ALA A 1125 37.42 19.59 26.07
C ALA A 1125 36.89 18.70 27.20
N GLN A 1126 37.60 17.62 27.53
CA GLN A 1126 37.28 16.76 28.68
C GLN A 1126 37.48 17.51 30.00
N LYS A 1127 38.54 18.30 30.11
CA LYS A 1127 38.79 19.14 31.30
C LYS A 1127 37.71 20.22 31.47
N GLU A 1128 37.21 20.77 30.36
CA GLU A 1128 36.12 21.74 30.35
C GLU A 1128 34.75 21.09 30.65
N ALA A 1129 34.49 19.90 30.11
CA ALA A 1129 33.32 19.09 30.43
C ALA A 1129 33.31 18.66 31.91
N ALA A 1130 34.47 18.25 32.45
CA ALA A 1130 34.64 17.94 33.87
C ALA A 1130 34.44 19.18 34.75
N LYS A 1131 34.94 20.36 34.34
CA LYS A 1131 34.65 21.63 35.02
C LYS A 1131 33.15 21.97 35.00
N LYS A 1132 32.46 21.80 33.87
CA LYS A 1132 31.00 22.00 33.77
C LYS A 1132 30.22 21.00 34.64
N ALA A 1133 30.63 19.74 34.67
CA ALA A 1133 30.03 18.72 35.52
C ALA A 1133 30.24 19.04 37.01
N ALA A 1134 31.44 19.45 37.41
CA ALA A 1134 31.74 19.87 38.78
C ALA A 1134 31.00 21.16 39.19
N ALA A 1135 30.88 22.13 38.28
CA ALA A 1135 30.10 23.35 38.51
C ALA A 1135 28.60 23.05 38.65
N ASN A 1136 28.07 22.13 37.85
CA ASN A 1136 26.70 21.65 37.97
C ASN A 1136 26.50 20.88 39.28
N ALA A 1137 27.44 20.01 39.68
CA ALA A 1137 27.38 19.30 40.95
C ALA A 1137 27.42 20.27 42.16
N LYS A 1138 28.25 21.32 42.11
CA LYS A 1138 28.24 22.39 43.13
C LYS A 1138 26.93 23.17 43.16
N LYS A 1139 26.33 23.48 42.00
CA LYS A 1139 25.01 24.11 41.94
C LYS A 1139 23.89 23.21 42.47
N SER A 1140 23.99 21.90 42.24
CA SER A 1140 23.05 20.92 42.79
C SER A 1140 23.20 20.77 44.30
N ALA A 1141 24.44 20.84 44.81
CA ALA A 1141 24.74 20.76 46.24
C ALA A 1141 24.41 22.07 46.99
N ALA A 1142 24.38 23.22 46.31
CA ALA A 1142 23.92 24.49 46.89
C ALA A 1142 22.40 24.69 46.78
N LYS A 1143 21.70 23.80 46.05
CA LYS A 1143 20.23 23.76 45.95
C LYS A 1143 19.59 22.70 46.87
N LYS A 1144 20.40 21.79 47.40
CA LYS A 1144 20.05 20.99 48.58
C LYS A 1144 20.51 21.75 49.82
#